data_AF-F6T204-F1
#
_entry.id   AF-F6T204-F1
#
_cell.length_a   1.000
_cell.length_b   1.000
_cell.length_c   1.000
_cell.angle_alpha   90.00
_cell.angle_beta   90.00
_cell.angle_gamma   90.00
#
_symmetry.space_group_name_H-M   'P 1'
#
loop_
_entity.id
_entity.type
_entity.pdbx_description
1 polymer ?
#
loop_
_entity_poly.entity_id
_entity_poly.type
_entity_poly.pdbx_seq_one_letter_code
_entity_poly.pdbx_strand_id
1 'polypeptide(L)'
;MDNDKLWVLSVGSSVALEVLDKLFEVEKTLKNEKFQFNQEAKAMLREVAEAVKKLEYMRKTTIELLEIESIEINRLRFLLWHLPGKITKEIEDAVLAARKTNADEIIRLRLAIKKIIYEIELMTKRLSLLEKVCSDLRKDQEEICDDHKSNVILLNAKMKEKAENDVRTQEIYDQIKAEEEEIAYYQNAIKKLMDSLNEEKMEFQEKKQSLEQLIYEIEKDKEEEVKQNILKKKELATMMAKIKDIKKEVTRRAEVKTEQAVEKENLEGGMKNLQEQYEEDLKQPEFLKKKMHEYEDRLTKIVEMYKADQADLLKKIKLANEKLSSVKIQNNDLHLKNKLLTDQLKSVQVEERNFYLAHITAQEIVDRIEETILEKKAFLNKRVTDTKALEEGIDNLRNLYLSTVESYRKQIDFMKGNWIRESQRSVITQWKIFHLRKKHEVWKKEQESNIQDIIFRIEEVEKKRAEIYKESITYETTATKQEEMIVELYEEIKEEEKMFSKLEEDVYETLKVMEEKYNIEEEITKEKEAELETYVPKVKMIEETYEENVKEFEELKHHVTEKTQEQQSLKHGITMMKKEAILFETDKGRLKSLLKKGRQEEYKTFDTRYSALRMSERQFYEVEQKYKLLLLENYRLRKAITDLKVIIDDMRDEGKNILEITAQNTIDLAEYEEKYDTKWEELLDSIQMFDDENQYTLNDMMRLVGKLCQRDDKLTVICLWLEKHIANLSYIIDYKDSKTSIKKKSRKKKVSVQNIVKKSTKIQ
;
A
#
# COMPACT_ATOMS: atom_id res chain seq x y z
N MET A 1 -12.48 -16.51 129.33
CA MET A 1 -12.00 -15.66 130.45
C MET A 1 -12.32 -16.44 131.69
N ASP A 2 -11.30 -16.87 132.40
CA ASP A 2 -11.45 -17.73 133.57
C ASP A 2 -11.75 -16.88 134.81
N ASN A 3 -12.72 -17.31 135.61
CA ASN A 3 -13.31 -16.49 136.68
C ASN A 3 -12.42 -16.34 137.94
N ASP A 4 -11.31 -17.09 138.01
CA ASP A 4 -10.51 -17.27 139.22
C ASP A 4 -9.87 -15.98 139.78
N LYS A 5 -9.84 -14.90 138.99
CA LYS A 5 -9.24 -13.62 139.41
C LYS A 5 -10.13 -12.75 140.31
N LEU A 6 -11.43 -13.01 140.40
CA LEU A 6 -12.31 -12.22 141.29
C LEU A 6 -12.11 -12.55 142.78
N TRP A 7 -11.81 -13.80 143.11
CA TRP A 7 -11.78 -14.29 144.49
C TRP A 7 -10.68 -13.60 145.34
N VAL A 8 -9.52 -13.35 144.74
CA VAL A 8 -8.35 -12.72 145.38
C VAL A 8 -8.67 -11.31 145.91
N LEU A 9 -9.55 -10.57 145.23
CA LEU A 9 -9.88 -9.17 145.59
C LEU A 9 -10.90 -9.06 146.74
N SER A 10 -11.73 -10.08 146.98
CA SER A 10 -12.70 -10.07 148.09
C SER A 10 -12.00 -10.17 149.46
N VAL A 11 -11.03 -11.09 149.57
CA VAL A 11 -10.32 -11.39 150.83
C VAL A 11 -9.61 -10.16 151.40
N GLY A 12 -9.01 -9.32 150.55
CA GLY A 12 -8.28 -8.12 150.96
C GLY A 12 -9.12 -7.11 151.77
N SER A 13 -10.43 -7.00 151.49
CA SER A 13 -11.33 -6.09 152.20
C SER A 13 -11.58 -6.54 153.65
N SER A 14 -11.68 -7.86 153.88
CA SER A 14 -11.85 -8.43 155.22
C SER A 14 -10.59 -8.23 156.08
N VAL A 15 -9.42 -8.49 155.50
CA VAL A 15 -8.12 -8.32 156.19
C VAL A 15 -7.86 -6.84 156.50
N ALA A 16 -8.24 -5.92 155.61
CA ALA A 16 -8.13 -4.48 155.84
C ALA A 16 -8.99 -4.01 157.04
N LEU A 17 -10.19 -4.55 157.23
CA LEU A 17 -11.01 -4.29 158.42
C LEU A 17 -10.37 -4.86 159.69
N GLU A 18 -9.96 -6.13 159.70
CA GLU A 18 -9.33 -6.75 160.87
C GLU A 18 -8.08 -6.00 161.35
N VAL A 19 -7.29 -5.47 160.41
CA VAL A 19 -6.10 -4.65 160.74
C VAL A 19 -6.51 -3.32 161.36
N LEU A 20 -7.54 -2.65 160.83
CA LEU A 20 -8.08 -1.42 161.41
C LEU A 20 -8.64 -1.61 162.83
N ASP A 21 -9.40 -2.68 163.07
CA ASP A 21 -9.96 -2.99 164.39
C ASP A 21 -8.88 -3.32 165.42
N LYS A 22 -7.87 -4.13 165.05
CA LYS A 22 -6.72 -4.44 165.93
C LYS A 22 -5.88 -3.21 166.27
N LEU A 23 -5.69 -2.28 165.33
CA LEU A 23 -5.06 -0.97 165.60
C LEU A 23 -5.91 -0.13 166.58
N PHE A 24 -7.24 -0.24 166.51
CA PHE A 24 -8.16 0.48 167.39
C PHE A 24 -8.17 -0.09 168.82
N GLU A 25 -8.05 -1.41 168.99
CA GLU A 25 -7.86 -2.03 170.32
C GLU A 25 -6.54 -1.57 170.99
N VAL A 26 -5.44 -1.50 170.22
CA VAL A 26 -4.15 -0.99 170.72
C VAL A 26 -4.24 0.49 171.15
N GLU A 27 -4.98 1.34 170.44
CA GLU A 27 -5.19 2.75 170.86
C GLU A 27 -6.07 2.88 172.13
N LYS A 28 -6.79 1.81 172.50
CA LYS A 28 -7.72 1.73 173.63
C LYS A 28 -7.06 1.20 174.90
N THR A 29 -6.18 0.20 174.80
CA THR A 29 -5.34 -0.24 175.94
C THR A 29 -4.37 0.85 176.38
N LEU A 30 -3.75 1.56 175.42
CA LEU A 30 -2.85 2.71 175.64
C LEU A 30 -3.50 3.97 176.26
N LYS A 31 -4.72 3.89 176.82
CA LYS A 31 -5.40 4.99 177.52
C LYS A 31 -5.62 4.74 179.03
N ASN A 32 -5.45 3.51 179.52
CA ASN A 32 -5.93 3.13 180.86
C ASN A 32 -4.87 2.91 181.95
N GLU A 33 -3.57 2.83 181.63
CA GLU A 33 -2.51 2.49 182.59
C GLU A 33 -1.60 3.68 182.95
N LYS A 34 -1.15 3.74 184.22
CA LYS A 34 -0.38 4.86 184.78
C LYS A 34 1.12 4.79 184.47
N PHE A 35 1.49 4.73 183.20
CA PHE A 35 2.88 4.90 182.74
C PHE A 35 3.03 6.14 181.85
N GLN A 36 4.16 6.84 182.00
CA GLN A 36 4.58 7.88 181.05
C GLN A 36 5.23 7.21 179.84
N PHE A 37 4.65 7.35 178.66
CA PHE A 37 5.21 6.83 177.40
C PHE A 37 5.07 7.82 176.23
N ASN A 38 5.89 7.58 175.21
CA ASN A 38 6.17 8.49 174.09
C ASN A 38 4.95 8.70 173.15
N GLN A 39 4.71 9.94 172.73
CA GLN A 39 3.62 10.30 171.79
C GLN A 39 3.78 9.66 170.40
N GLU A 40 5.02 9.40 170.00
CA GLU A 40 5.45 8.95 168.68
C GLU A 40 4.75 7.65 168.21
N ALA A 41 4.57 6.68 169.11
CA ALA A 41 3.85 5.44 168.84
C ALA A 41 2.38 5.66 168.43
N LYS A 42 1.76 6.73 168.95
CA LYS A 42 0.34 7.06 168.70
C LYS A 42 0.12 7.80 167.38
N ALA A 43 1.17 8.41 166.83
CA ALA A 43 1.16 8.96 165.47
C ALA A 43 1.21 7.84 164.42
N MET A 44 2.18 6.93 164.52
CA MET A 44 2.36 5.81 163.57
C MET A 44 1.10 4.96 163.41
N LEU A 45 0.42 4.58 164.50
CA LEU A 45 -0.82 3.79 164.45
C LEU A 45 -1.93 4.47 163.64
N ARG A 46 -1.97 5.82 163.63
CA ARG A 46 -2.95 6.61 162.88
C ARG A 46 -2.59 6.73 161.40
N GLU A 47 -1.31 6.91 161.08
CA GLU A 47 -0.84 6.95 159.69
C GLU A 47 -1.11 5.62 158.95
N VAL A 48 -0.89 4.48 159.63
CA VAL A 48 -1.21 3.14 159.08
C VAL A 48 -2.72 3.02 158.79
N ALA A 49 -3.57 3.46 159.70
CA ALA A 49 -5.03 3.43 159.53
C ALA A 49 -5.50 4.30 158.33
N GLU A 50 -4.89 5.46 158.10
CA GLU A 50 -5.20 6.33 156.96
C GLU A 50 -4.72 5.72 155.62
N ALA A 51 -3.55 5.07 155.62
CA ALA A 51 -3.01 4.39 154.44
C ALA A 51 -3.90 3.20 153.98
N VAL A 52 -4.42 2.40 154.92
CA VAL A 52 -5.32 1.27 154.62
C VAL A 52 -6.62 1.75 153.97
N LYS A 53 -7.25 2.82 154.47
CA LYS A 53 -8.45 3.41 153.84
C LYS A 53 -8.19 3.87 152.41
N LYS A 54 -7.03 4.50 152.16
CA LYS A 54 -6.65 5.02 150.84
C LYS A 54 -6.49 3.89 149.81
N LEU A 55 -5.91 2.76 150.22
CA LEU A 55 -5.80 1.56 149.38
C LEU A 55 -7.17 0.97 148.99
N GLU A 56 -8.10 0.83 149.94
CA GLU A 56 -9.42 0.26 149.67
C GLU A 56 -10.28 1.15 148.75
N TYR A 57 -10.15 2.48 148.86
CA TYR A 57 -10.78 3.42 147.92
C TYR A 57 -10.26 3.26 146.48
N MET A 58 -8.94 3.14 146.31
CA MET A 58 -8.33 2.89 144.99
C MET A 58 -8.77 1.53 144.41
N ARG A 59 -8.93 0.51 145.27
CA ARG A 59 -9.38 -0.83 144.83
C ARG A 59 -10.79 -0.80 144.24
N LYS A 60 -11.73 -0.07 144.84
CA LYS A 60 -13.12 0.04 144.33
C LYS A 60 -13.20 0.78 143.00
N THR A 61 -12.61 1.98 142.93
CA THR A 61 -12.62 2.81 141.71
C THR A 61 -11.94 2.12 140.52
N THR A 62 -10.95 1.24 140.75
CA THR A 62 -10.33 0.42 139.70
C THR A 62 -11.30 -0.62 139.12
N ILE A 63 -12.19 -1.20 139.93
CA ILE A 63 -13.15 -2.23 139.48
C ILE A 63 -14.25 -1.59 138.60
N GLU A 64 -14.78 -0.45 139.01
CA GLU A 64 -15.84 0.28 138.28
C GLU A 64 -15.39 0.67 136.86
N LEU A 65 -14.13 1.11 136.69
CA LEU A 65 -13.55 1.42 135.38
C LEU A 65 -13.43 0.19 134.47
N LEU A 66 -13.04 -0.96 135.01
CA LEU A 66 -12.89 -2.21 134.25
C LEU A 66 -14.23 -2.76 133.74
N GLU A 67 -15.33 -2.52 134.46
CA GLU A 67 -16.67 -2.94 134.06
C GLU A 67 -17.18 -2.12 132.87
N ILE A 68 -16.95 -0.80 132.85
CA ILE A 68 -17.32 0.09 131.75
C ILE A 68 -16.60 -0.30 130.45
N GLU A 69 -15.28 -0.47 130.49
CA GLU A 69 -14.48 -0.90 129.32
C GLU A 69 -14.97 -2.26 128.76
N SER A 70 -15.31 -3.20 129.65
CA SER A 70 -15.83 -4.52 129.26
C SER A 70 -17.15 -4.44 128.49
N ILE A 71 -18.03 -3.49 128.81
CA ILE A 71 -19.30 -3.29 128.10
C ILE A 71 -19.06 -2.75 126.68
N GLU A 72 -18.22 -1.71 126.52
CA GLU A 72 -17.98 -1.09 125.22
C GLU A 72 -17.21 -2.03 124.27
N ILE A 73 -16.27 -2.84 124.79
CA ILE A 73 -15.60 -3.92 124.04
C ILE A 73 -16.62 -4.93 123.48
N ASN A 74 -17.66 -5.29 124.24
CA ASN A 74 -18.70 -6.21 123.78
C ASN A 74 -19.63 -5.58 122.72
N ARG A 75 -19.95 -4.29 122.86
CA ARG A 75 -20.69 -3.52 121.84
C ARG A 75 -19.93 -3.44 120.52
N LEU A 76 -18.63 -3.13 120.57
CA LEU A 76 -17.77 -3.09 119.38
C LEU A 76 -17.65 -4.46 118.71
N ARG A 77 -17.53 -5.55 119.49
CA ARG A 77 -17.56 -6.93 118.97
C ARG A 77 -18.85 -7.27 118.21
N PHE A 78 -20.02 -6.87 118.72
CA PHE A 78 -21.30 -7.10 118.04
C PHE A 78 -21.35 -6.39 116.68
N LEU A 79 -20.93 -5.13 116.61
CA LEU A 79 -20.83 -4.38 115.36
C LEU A 79 -19.85 -5.04 114.37
N LEU A 80 -18.68 -5.47 114.85
CA LEU A 80 -17.67 -6.13 114.03
C LEU A 80 -18.16 -7.48 113.47
N TRP A 81 -18.93 -8.25 114.25
CA TRP A 81 -19.51 -9.53 113.85
C TRP A 81 -20.51 -9.36 112.69
N HIS A 82 -21.39 -8.36 112.77
CA HIS A 82 -22.50 -8.20 111.83
C HIS A 82 -22.20 -7.30 110.62
N LEU A 83 -21.06 -6.61 110.57
CA LEU A 83 -20.68 -5.76 109.45
C LEU A 83 -20.51 -6.52 108.11
N PRO A 84 -19.82 -7.69 108.04
CA PRO A 84 -19.57 -8.37 106.76
C PRO A 84 -20.87 -8.78 106.05
N GLY A 85 -21.86 -9.30 106.79
CA GLY A 85 -23.14 -9.76 106.24
C GLY A 85 -24.09 -8.64 105.76
N LYS A 86 -23.74 -7.37 105.98
CA LYS A 86 -24.39 -6.22 105.31
C LYS A 86 -23.70 -5.91 103.99
N ILE A 87 -22.37 -5.83 104.02
CA ILE A 87 -21.53 -5.53 102.84
C ILE A 87 -21.74 -6.56 101.73
N THR A 88 -21.85 -7.86 102.06
CA THR A 88 -22.11 -8.89 101.03
C THR A 88 -23.42 -8.68 100.29
N LYS A 89 -24.50 -8.30 100.99
CA LYS A 89 -25.82 -8.07 100.37
C LYS A 89 -25.83 -6.86 99.44
N GLU A 90 -25.22 -5.75 99.87
CA GLU A 90 -25.11 -4.54 99.06
C GLU A 90 -24.31 -4.79 97.76
N ILE A 91 -23.27 -5.61 97.84
CA ILE A 91 -22.51 -6.09 96.66
C ILE A 91 -23.35 -7.03 95.79
N GLU A 92 -24.11 -7.96 96.38
CA GLU A 92 -24.98 -8.89 95.65
C GLU A 92 -26.07 -8.14 94.86
N ASP A 93 -26.76 -7.19 95.47
CA ASP A 93 -27.79 -6.37 94.82
C ASP A 93 -27.21 -5.51 93.69
N ALA A 94 -26.05 -4.88 93.91
CA ALA A 94 -25.34 -4.11 92.89
C ALA A 94 -24.90 -4.99 91.69
N VAL A 95 -24.40 -6.20 91.96
CA VAL A 95 -24.01 -7.17 90.92
C VAL A 95 -25.23 -7.68 90.14
N LEU A 96 -26.38 -7.89 90.80
CA LEU A 96 -27.63 -8.28 90.14
C LEU A 96 -28.16 -7.17 89.23
N ALA A 97 -28.14 -5.92 89.68
CA ALA A 97 -28.50 -4.76 88.87
C ALA A 97 -27.60 -4.63 87.63
N ALA A 98 -26.27 -4.70 87.81
CA ALA A 98 -25.31 -4.64 86.72
C ALA A 98 -25.47 -5.78 85.70
N ARG A 99 -25.72 -7.01 86.16
CA ARG A 99 -26.01 -8.17 85.30
C ARG A 99 -27.27 -7.96 84.45
N LYS A 100 -28.33 -7.39 85.02
CA LYS A 100 -29.57 -7.10 84.29
C LYS A 100 -29.35 -6.06 83.19
N THR A 101 -28.75 -4.91 83.53
CA THR A 101 -28.45 -3.84 82.56
C THR A 101 -27.56 -4.34 81.40
N ASN A 102 -26.58 -5.20 81.70
CA ASN A 102 -25.73 -5.81 80.68
C ASN A 102 -26.52 -6.78 79.76
N ALA A 103 -27.44 -7.57 80.31
CA ALA A 103 -28.31 -8.43 79.50
C ALA A 103 -29.22 -7.61 78.55
N ASP A 104 -29.80 -6.51 79.04
CA ASP A 104 -30.65 -5.61 78.25
C ASP A 104 -29.84 -4.86 77.17
N GLU A 105 -28.56 -4.56 77.41
CA GLU A 105 -27.64 -4.02 76.39
C GLU A 105 -27.26 -5.08 75.34
N ILE A 106 -26.91 -6.30 75.76
CA ILE A 106 -26.60 -7.42 74.86
C ILE A 106 -27.79 -7.74 73.94
N ILE A 107 -29.03 -7.64 74.44
CA ILE A 107 -30.25 -7.82 73.62
C ILE A 107 -30.39 -6.69 72.60
N ARG A 108 -30.19 -5.41 73.00
CA ARG A 108 -30.22 -4.26 72.09
C ARG A 108 -29.16 -4.35 71.00
N LEU A 109 -27.92 -4.68 71.36
CA LEU A 109 -26.83 -4.88 70.41
C LEU A 109 -27.13 -6.04 69.43
N ARG A 110 -27.67 -7.17 69.90
CA ARG A 110 -28.08 -8.28 69.02
C ARG A 110 -29.19 -7.90 68.04
N LEU A 111 -30.13 -7.04 68.44
CA LEU A 111 -31.17 -6.52 67.55
C LEU A 111 -30.60 -5.53 66.51
N ALA A 112 -29.68 -4.64 66.92
CA ALA A 112 -28.99 -3.74 66.01
C ALA A 112 -28.15 -4.51 64.97
N ILE A 113 -27.40 -5.52 65.40
CA ILE A 113 -26.63 -6.41 64.50
C ILE A 113 -27.57 -7.11 63.50
N LYS A 114 -28.71 -7.65 63.93
CA LYS A 114 -29.69 -8.27 63.02
C LYS A 114 -30.24 -7.29 61.98
N LYS A 115 -30.52 -6.04 62.38
CA LYS A 115 -30.95 -4.99 61.44
C LYS A 115 -29.85 -4.70 60.40
N ILE A 116 -28.61 -4.51 60.85
CA ILE A 116 -27.46 -4.23 59.97
C ILE A 116 -27.21 -5.40 58.99
N ILE A 117 -27.33 -6.65 59.44
CA ILE A 117 -27.21 -7.82 58.55
C ILE A 117 -28.29 -7.81 57.46
N TYR A 118 -29.54 -7.52 57.81
CA TYR A 118 -30.63 -7.40 56.83
C TYR A 118 -30.40 -6.26 55.82
N GLU A 119 -29.92 -5.11 56.30
CA GLU A 119 -29.57 -3.97 55.44
C GLU A 119 -28.39 -4.30 54.51
N ILE A 120 -27.37 -5.01 54.99
CA ILE A 120 -26.27 -5.54 54.18
C ILE A 120 -26.80 -6.51 53.11
N GLU A 121 -27.59 -7.52 53.48
CA GLU A 121 -28.17 -8.48 52.52
C GLU A 121 -28.98 -7.78 51.42
N LEU A 122 -29.80 -6.78 51.78
CA LEU A 122 -30.58 -6.00 50.83
C LEU A 122 -29.69 -5.21 49.87
N MET A 123 -28.62 -4.59 50.40
CA MET A 123 -27.66 -3.84 49.60
C MET A 123 -26.81 -4.75 48.71
N THR A 124 -26.38 -5.93 49.17
CA THR A 124 -25.71 -6.94 48.34
C THR A 124 -26.61 -7.44 47.21
N LYS A 125 -27.89 -7.71 47.48
CA LYS A 125 -28.88 -8.07 46.44
C LYS A 125 -29.01 -6.95 45.41
N ARG A 126 -29.10 -5.69 45.85
CA ARG A 126 -29.13 -4.51 44.95
C ARG A 126 -27.85 -4.34 44.14
N LEU A 127 -26.68 -4.58 44.73
CA LEU A 127 -25.39 -4.57 44.04
C LEU A 127 -25.36 -5.61 42.91
N SER A 128 -25.73 -6.87 43.20
CA SER A 128 -25.78 -7.95 42.22
C SER A 128 -26.79 -7.74 41.08
N LEU A 129 -27.79 -6.88 41.29
CA LEU A 129 -28.72 -6.45 40.24
C LEU A 129 -28.11 -5.35 39.36
N LEU A 130 -27.44 -4.37 39.98
CA LEU A 130 -26.74 -3.30 39.28
C LEU A 130 -25.57 -3.85 38.44
N GLU A 131 -24.79 -4.79 38.97
CA GLU A 131 -23.70 -5.48 38.25
C GLU A 131 -24.20 -6.16 36.97
N LYS A 132 -25.37 -6.81 37.02
CA LYS A 132 -26.01 -7.41 35.84
C LYS A 132 -26.44 -6.34 34.84
N VAL A 133 -27.18 -5.33 35.28
CA VAL A 133 -27.63 -4.22 34.42
C VAL A 133 -26.44 -3.50 33.76
N CYS A 134 -25.34 -3.27 34.48
CA CYS A 134 -24.11 -2.74 33.91
C CYS A 134 -23.41 -3.71 32.95
N SER A 135 -23.45 -5.02 33.20
CA SER A 135 -22.92 -6.03 32.28
C SER A 135 -23.76 -6.19 31.01
N ASP A 136 -25.06 -5.92 31.06
CA ASP A 136 -25.96 -6.01 29.91
C ASP A 136 -25.90 -4.72 29.09
N LEU A 137 -26.02 -3.54 29.72
CA LEU A 137 -25.77 -2.24 29.08
C LEU A 137 -24.40 -2.15 28.39
N ARG A 138 -23.38 -2.84 28.92
CA ARG A 138 -22.07 -2.92 28.28
C ARG A 138 -22.10 -3.73 26.98
N LYS A 139 -22.88 -4.81 26.88
CA LYS A 139 -23.06 -5.57 25.63
C LYS A 139 -23.78 -4.71 24.62
N ASP A 140 -24.88 -4.06 25.02
CA ASP A 140 -25.64 -3.13 24.19
C ASP A 140 -24.71 -2.02 23.65
N GLN A 141 -23.83 -1.48 24.49
CA GLN A 141 -22.84 -0.48 24.09
C GLN A 141 -21.78 -1.05 23.13
N GLU A 142 -21.28 -2.27 23.34
CA GLU A 142 -20.31 -2.92 22.46
C GLU A 142 -20.92 -3.26 21.09
N GLU A 143 -22.17 -3.74 21.05
CA GLU A 143 -22.95 -3.98 19.83
C GLU A 143 -23.21 -2.68 19.06
N ILE A 144 -23.70 -1.62 19.72
CA ILE A 144 -23.89 -0.29 19.10
C ILE A 144 -22.57 0.29 18.60
N CYS A 145 -21.45 0.03 19.27
CA CYS A 145 -20.12 0.45 18.80
C CYS A 145 -19.67 -0.31 17.55
N ASP A 146 -19.96 -1.60 17.43
CA ASP A 146 -19.62 -2.39 16.24
C ASP A 146 -20.55 -2.08 15.06
N ASP A 147 -21.84 -1.87 15.31
CA ASP A 147 -22.77 -1.32 14.31
C ASP A 147 -22.35 0.08 13.84
N HIS A 148 -21.90 0.95 14.76
CA HIS A 148 -21.38 2.27 14.37
C HIS A 148 -20.13 2.16 13.51
N LYS A 149 -19.15 1.30 13.88
CA LYS A 149 -17.96 1.03 13.05
C LYS A 149 -18.36 0.51 11.67
N SER A 150 -19.28 -0.45 11.61
CA SER A 150 -19.80 -1.03 10.36
C SER A 150 -20.43 0.03 9.46
N ASN A 151 -21.30 0.88 10.01
CA ASN A 151 -21.92 2.00 9.30
C ASN A 151 -20.91 3.06 8.83
N VAL A 152 -19.89 3.38 9.64
CA VAL A 152 -18.81 4.30 9.25
C VAL A 152 -17.95 3.72 8.12
N ILE A 153 -17.62 2.42 8.16
CA ILE A 153 -16.91 1.72 7.07
C ILE A 153 -17.74 1.72 5.79
N LEU A 154 -19.04 1.44 5.88
CA LEU A 154 -19.96 1.47 4.73
C LEU A 154 -20.12 2.89 4.15
N LEU A 155 -20.21 3.92 5.00
CA LEU A 155 -20.27 5.31 4.58
C LEU A 155 -18.98 5.74 3.89
N ASN A 156 -17.82 5.42 4.46
CA ASN A 156 -16.51 5.70 3.85
C ASN A 156 -16.33 4.97 2.51
N ALA A 157 -16.80 3.74 2.39
CA ALA A 157 -16.80 3.00 1.13
C ALA A 157 -17.67 3.70 0.06
N LYS A 158 -18.88 4.14 0.41
CA LYS A 158 -19.77 4.89 -0.49
C LYS A 158 -19.23 6.28 -0.84
N MET A 159 -18.57 6.98 0.09
CA MET A 159 -17.91 8.26 -0.17
C MET A 159 -16.72 8.08 -1.13
N LYS A 160 -15.95 7.00 -0.97
CA LYS A 160 -14.87 6.64 -1.91
C LYS A 160 -15.40 6.27 -3.29
N GLU A 161 -16.46 5.46 -3.37
CA GLU A 161 -17.13 5.13 -4.64
C GLU A 161 -17.67 6.39 -5.33
N LYS A 162 -18.31 7.31 -4.57
CA LYS A 162 -18.75 8.60 -5.12
C LYS A 162 -17.57 9.41 -5.64
N ALA A 163 -16.50 9.58 -4.87
CA ALA A 163 -15.32 10.34 -5.29
C ALA A 163 -14.65 9.73 -6.53
N GLU A 164 -14.55 8.40 -6.63
CA GLU A 164 -14.07 7.72 -7.84
C GLU A 164 -14.99 7.95 -9.05
N ASN A 165 -16.31 7.99 -8.85
CA ASN A 165 -17.27 8.27 -9.92
C ASN A 165 -17.27 9.75 -10.33
N ASP A 166 -17.18 10.68 -9.37
CA ASP A 166 -17.02 12.12 -9.63
C ASP A 166 -15.73 12.38 -10.44
N VAL A 167 -14.62 11.71 -10.11
CA VAL A 167 -13.36 11.75 -10.88
C VAL A 167 -13.53 11.17 -12.29
N ARG A 168 -14.09 9.96 -12.43
CA ARG A 168 -14.36 9.36 -13.77
C ARG A 168 -15.26 10.25 -14.63
N THR A 169 -16.25 10.91 -14.02
CA THR A 169 -17.12 11.86 -14.72
C THR A 169 -16.34 13.08 -15.19
N GLN A 170 -15.42 13.63 -14.38
CA GLN A 170 -14.54 14.71 -14.82
C GLN A 170 -13.57 14.26 -15.92
N GLU A 171 -12.95 13.08 -15.81
CA GLU A 171 -12.08 12.49 -16.84
C GLU A 171 -12.82 12.36 -18.19
N ILE A 172 -14.11 11.98 -18.16
CA ILE A 172 -14.96 11.90 -19.36
C ILE A 172 -15.32 13.29 -19.90
N TYR A 173 -15.62 14.27 -19.04
CA TYR A 173 -15.85 15.65 -19.48
C TYR A 173 -14.61 16.29 -20.12
N ASP A 174 -13.43 16.05 -19.55
CA ASP A 174 -12.16 16.54 -20.08
C ASP A 174 -11.80 15.87 -21.42
N GLN A 175 -12.11 14.57 -21.58
CA GLN A 175 -11.99 13.84 -22.86
C GLN A 175 -12.96 14.39 -23.92
N ILE A 176 -14.23 14.56 -23.59
CA ILE A 176 -15.23 15.13 -24.52
C ILE A 176 -14.79 16.53 -24.96
N LYS A 177 -14.32 17.37 -24.04
CA LYS A 177 -13.83 18.72 -24.36
C LYS A 177 -12.59 18.69 -25.27
N ALA A 178 -11.68 17.73 -25.08
CA ALA A 178 -10.54 17.55 -25.99
C ALA A 178 -10.98 17.09 -27.38
N GLU A 179 -11.93 16.15 -27.48
CA GLU A 179 -12.52 15.72 -28.76
C GLU A 179 -13.29 16.87 -29.45
N GLU A 180 -14.01 17.72 -28.70
CA GLU A 180 -14.64 18.94 -29.24
C GLU A 180 -13.61 19.95 -29.79
N GLU A 181 -12.48 20.13 -29.11
CA GLU A 181 -11.38 20.98 -29.57
C GLU A 181 -10.67 20.41 -30.82
N GLU A 182 -10.46 19.09 -30.90
CA GLU A 182 -9.97 18.43 -32.11
C GLU A 182 -10.97 18.54 -33.28
N ILE A 183 -12.26 18.32 -33.04
CA ILE A 183 -13.32 18.49 -34.05
C ILE A 183 -13.34 19.93 -34.56
N ALA A 184 -13.24 20.93 -33.67
CA ALA A 184 -13.14 22.34 -34.06
C ALA A 184 -11.87 22.64 -34.87
N TYR A 185 -10.73 22.02 -34.53
CA TYR A 185 -9.50 22.10 -35.33
C TYR A 185 -9.69 21.51 -36.73
N TYR A 186 -10.25 20.29 -36.83
CA TYR A 186 -10.49 19.63 -38.11
C TYR A 186 -11.51 20.39 -38.98
N GLN A 187 -12.57 20.94 -38.40
CA GLN A 187 -13.52 21.81 -39.13
C GLN A 187 -12.82 23.05 -39.72
N ASN A 188 -11.94 23.70 -38.95
CA ASN A 188 -11.16 24.84 -39.44
C ASN A 188 -10.13 24.44 -40.50
N ALA A 189 -9.51 23.27 -40.39
CA ALA A 189 -8.59 22.74 -41.40
C ALA A 189 -9.32 22.40 -42.71
N ILE A 190 -10.47 21.72 -42.65
CA ILE A 190 -11.32 21.42 -43.79
C ILE A 190 -11.81 22.71 -44.45
N LYS A 191 -12.19 23.73 -43.67
CA LYS A 191 -12.57 25.04 -44.21
C LYS A 191 -11.42 25.69 -45.00
N LYS A 192 -10.22 25.79 -44.42
CA LYS A 192 -9.03 26.32 -45.12
C LYS A 192 -8.70 25.56 -46.42
N LEU A 193 -8.86 24.23 -46.42
CA LEU A 193 -8.69 23.40 -47.62
C LEU A 193 -9.77 23.66 -48.68
N MET A 194 -11.03 23.91 -48.28
CA MET A 194 -12.10 24.30 -49.22
C MET A 194 -11.89 25.71 -49.79
N ASP A 195 -11.42 26.65 -48.96
CA ASP A 195 -11.11 28.02 -49.38
C ASP A 195 -9.95 27.99 -50.40
N SER A 196 -8.84 27.33 -50.08
CA SER A 196 -7.68 27.16 -50.99
C SER A 196 -8.02 26.39 -52.27
N LEU A 197 -8.84 25.34 -52.20
CA LEU A 197 -9.32 24.61 -53.39
C LEU A 197 -10.25 25.47 -54.27
N ASN A 198 -10.92 26.48 -53.71
CA ASN A 198 -11.69 27.44 -54.50
C ASN A 198 -10.78 28.52 -55.11
N GLU A 199 -9.74 28.97 -54.44
CA GLU A 199 -8.68 29.82 -55.01
C GLU A 199 -8.01 29.12 -56.21
N GLU A 200 -7.59 27.85 -56.07
CA GLU A 200 -7.05 27.05 -57.17
C GLU A 200 -8.04 26.94 -58.35
N LYS A 201 -9.33 26.68 -58.10
CA LYS A 201 -10.34 26.62 -59.17
C LYS A 201 -10.49 27.96 -59.91
N MET A 202 -10.45 29.08 -59.19
CA MET A 202 -10.50 30.41 -59.80
C MET A 202 -9.26 30.65 -60.67
N GLU A 203 -8.05 30.35 -60.16
CA GLU A 203 -6.82 30.41 -60.95
C GLU A 203 -6.88 29.50 -62.19
N PHE A 204 -7.38 28.27 -62.08
CA PHE A 204 -7.53 27.37 -63.22
C PHE A 204 -8.55 27.89 -64.24
N GLN A 205 -9.62 28.56 -63.79
CA GLN A 205 -10.63 29.15 -64.67
C GLN A 205 -10.10 30.39 -65.38
N GLU A 206 -9.34 31.25 -64.70
CA GLU A 206 -8.65 32.41 -65.31
C GLU A 206 -7.58 31.97 -66.33
N LYS A 207 -6.72 31.00 -65.95
CA LYS A 207 -5.72 30.41 -66.86
C LYS A 207 -6.38 29.76 -68.08
N LYS A 208 -7.51 29.07 -67.89
CA LYS A 208 -8.31 28.54 -69.00
C LYS A 208 -8.81 29.64 -69.92
N GLN A 209 -9.42 30.70 -69.39
CA GLN A 209 -9.93 31.82 -70.20
C GLN A 209 -8.80 32.54 -70.96
N SER A 210 -7.63 32.72 -70.33
CA SER A 210 -6.45 33.28 -70.99
C SER A 210 -5.93 32.39 -72.13
N LEU A 211 -5.92 31.07 -71.95
CA LEU A 211 -5.55 30.12 -73.01
C LEU A 211 -6.60 30.08 -74.14
N GLU A 212 -7.89 30.17 -73.83
CA GLU A 212 -8.96 30.27 -74.83
C GLU A 212 -8.84 31.56 -75.67
N GLN A 213 -8.47 32.68 -75.05
CA GLN A 213 -8.14 33.93 -75.75
C GLN A 213 -6.89 33.79 -76.63
N LEU A 214 -5.80 33.21 -76.12
CA LEU A 214 -4.57 33.01 -76.87
C LEU A 214 -4.74 32.06 -78.07
N ILE A 215 -5.58 31.02 -77.93
CA ILE A 215 -5.94 30.13 -79.04
C ILE A 215 -6.68 30.92 -80.12
N TYR A 216 -7.67 31.74 -79.75
CA TYR A 216 -8.42 32.58 -80.69
C TYR A 216 -7.52 33.59 -81.43
N GLU A 217 -6.54 34.18 -80.73
CA GLU A 217 -5.54 35.05 -81.36
C GLU A 217 -4.66 34.29 -82.36
N ILE A 218 -4.14 33.11 -81.99
CA ILE A 218 -3.32 32.25 -82.86
C ILE A 218 -4.13 31.77 -84.09
N GLU A 219 -5.41 31.43 -83.93
CA GLU A 219 -6.27 31.03 -85.05
C GLU A 219 -6.52 32.19 -86.02
N LYS A 220 -6.78 33.40 -85.51
CA LYS A 220 -6.94 34.62 -86.32
C LYS A 220 -5.66 35.00 -87.06
N ASP A 221 -4.50 34.93 -86.42
CA ASP A 221 -3.22 35.24 -87.05
C ASP A 221 -2.83 34.20 -88.11
N LYS A 222 -3.14 32.92 -87.85
CA LYS A 222 -3.04 31.82 -88.83
C LYS A 222 -3.95 32.01 -90.05
N GLU A 223 -5.18 32.50 -89.87
CA GLU A 223 -6.04 32.87 -91.01
C GLU A 223 -5.42 33.98 -91.85
N GLU A 224 -4.83 35.00 -91.20
CA GLU A 224 -4.17 36.10 -91.91
C GLU A 224 -2.90 35.63 -92.64
N GLU A 225 -2.07 34.77 -92.03
CA GLU A 225 -0.96 34.12 -92.72
C GLU A 225 -1.42 33.33 -93.95
N VAL A 226 -2.54 32.62 -93.89
CA VAL A 226 -3.11 31.90 -95.03
C VAL A 226 -3.50 32.87 -96.16
N LYS A 227 -4.15 34.01 -95.84
CA LYS A 227 -4.46 35.06 -96.82
C LYS A 227 -3.18 35.63 -97.46
N GLN A 228 -2.18 35.96 -96.65
CA GLN A 228 -0.87 36.47 -97.11
C GLN A 228 -0.12 35.44 -97.98
N ASN A 229 -0.18 34.16 -97.65
CA ASN A 229 0.46 33.10 -98.42
C ASN A 229 -0.25 32.87 -99.78
N ILE A 230 -1.58 32.99 -99.84
CA ILE A 230 -2.33 32.99 -101.10
C ILE A 230 -1.93 34.17 -102.01
N LEU A 231 -1.70 35.36 -101.44
CA LEU A 231 -1.19 36.52 -102.19
C LEU A 231 0.23 36.28 -102.71
N LYS A 232 1.18 35.91 -101.84
CA LYS A 232 2.57 35.59 -102.22
C LYS A 232 2.65 34.47 -103.27
N LYS A 233 1.74 33.49 -103.25
CA LYS A 233 1.65 32.43 -104.26
C LYS A 233 1.21 32.95 -105.64
N LYS A 234 0.35 33.97 -105.70
CA LYS A 234 0.01 34.67 -106.97
C LYS A 234 1.20 35.48 -107.47
N GLU A 235 1.89 36.20 -106.59
CA GLU A 235 3.09 36.98 -106.95
C GLU A 235 4.19 36.07 -107.50
N LEU A 236 4.49 34.95 -106.82
CA LEU A 236 5.45 33.94 -107.26
C LEU A 236 5.14 33.40 -108.67
N ALA A 237 3.86 33.17 -109.01
CA ALA A 237 3.49 32.76 -110.36
C ALA A 237 3.86 33.81 -111.43
N THR A 238 3.68 35.11 -111.14
CA THR A 238 4.11 36.19 -112.05
C THR A 238 5.64 36.31 -112.14
N MET A 239 6.36 36.04 -111.04
CA MET A 239 7.82 36.08 -111.01
C MET A 239 8.43 34.86 -111.72
N MET A 240 7.82 33.67 -111.62
CA MET A 240 8.22 32.48 -112.38
C MET A 240 8.07 32.68 -113.90
N ALA A 241 7.03 33.42 -114.34
CA ALA A 241 6.91 33.82 -115.74
C ALA A 241 8.09 34.70 -116.18
N LYS A 242 8.40 35.77 -115.43
CA LYS A 242 9.57 36.64 -115.69
C LYS A 242 10.90 35.87 -115.71
N ILE A 243 11.09 34.92 -114.79
CA ILE A 243 12.28 34.05 -114.73
C ILE A 243 12.38 33.15 -115.97
N LYS A 244 11.27 32.67 -116.52
CA LYS A 244 11.25 31.88 -117.77
C LYS A 244 11.78 32.68 -118.96
N ASP A 245 11.53 33.99 -119.01
CA ASP A 245 12.05 34.86 -120.06
C ASP A 245 13.51 35.29 -119.80
N ILE A 246 13.86 35.63 -118.56
CA ILE A 246 15.26 35.92 -118.16
C ILE A 246 16.17 34.71 -118.48
N LYS A 247 15.72 33.47 -118.26
CA LYS A 247 16.53 32.28 -118.57
C LYS A 247 16.93 32.18 -120.05
N LYS A 248 16.11 32.67 -121.00
CA LYS A 248 16.44 32.70 -122.44
C LYS A 248 17.61 33.64 -122.74
N GLU A 249 17.63 34.81 -122.09
CA GLU A 249 18.69 35.81 -122.24
C GLU A 249 19.96 35.40 -121.46
N VAL A 250 19.85 34.66 -120.35
CA VAL A 250 21.00 34.13 -119.62
C VAL A 250 21.77 33.09 -120.45
N THR A 251 21.11 32.20 -121.18
CA THR A 251 21.78 31.29 -122.12
C THR A 251 22.61 32.05 -123.16
N ARG A 252 22.06 33.14 -123.72
CA ARG A 252 22.74 34.02 -124.70
C ARG A 252 23.93 34.81 -124.13
N ARG A 253 24.08 34.86 -122.80
CA ARG A 253 25.22 35.53 -122.12
C ARG A 253 26.25 34.56 -121.57
N ALA A 254 25.91 33.28 -121.39
CA ALA A 254 26.84 32.27 -120.91
C ALA A 254 27.98 32.04 -121.90
N GLU A 255 27.67 32.02 -123.20
CA GLU A 255 28.59 31.84 -124.33
C GLU A 255 29.71 32.91 -124.35
N VAL A 256 29.42 34.14 -123.91
CA VAL A 256 30.38 35.26 -123.86
C VAL A 256 31.31 35.16 -122.64
N LYS A 257 30.91 34.46 -121.57
CA LYS A 257 31.66 34.46 -120.31
C LYS A 257 32.85 33.48 -120.32
N THR A 258 32.81 32.45 -121.16
CA THR A 258 33.91 31.48 -121.29
C THR A 258 35.20 32.09 -121.83
N GLU A 259 35.11 33.15 -122.63
CA GLU A 259 36.29 33.85 -123.20
C GLU A 259 37.10 34.62 -122.14
N GLN A 260 36.48 35.01 -121.01
CA GLN A 260 37.10 35.87 -120.00
C GLN A 260 37.77 35.12 -118.83
N ALA A 261 37.69 33.79 -118.78
CA ALA A 261 38.13 33.02 -117.61
C ALA A 261 39.66 32.85 -117.51
N VAL A 262 40.36 32.86 -118.66
CA VAL A 262 41.80 32.52 -118.76
C VAL A 262 42.71 33.57 -118.13
N GLU A 263 42.29 34.83 -118.08
CA GLU A 263 43.11 35.96 -117.61
C GLU A 263 43.47 35.89 -116.11
N LYS A 264 42.61 35.26 -115.28
CA LYS A 264 42.64 35.44 -113.82
C LYS A 264 43.65 34.55 -113.08
N GLU A 265 44.05 33.42 -113.65
CA GLU A 265 44.82 32.38 -112.94
C GLU A 265 46.27 32.82 -112.59
N ASN A 266 46.83 33.77 -113.33
CA ASN A 266 48.22 34.20 -113.21
C ASN A 266 48.58 35.05 -111.97
N LEU A 267 47.61 35.45 -111.13
CA LEU A 267 47.84 36.44 -110.07
C LEU A 267 47.87 35.91 -108.62
N GLU A 268 47.33 34.72 -108.35
CA GLU A 268 47.08 34.27 -106.96
C GLU A 268 48.28 33.58 -106.27
N GLY A 269 49.37 33.32 -107.00
CA GLY A 269 50.54 32.60 -106.48
C GLY A 269 51.38 33.34 -105.43
N GLY A 270 51.19 34.65 -105.22
CA GLY A 270 52.10 35.50 -104.44
C GLY A 270 51.86 35.56 -102.92
N MET A 271 50.70 35.14 -102.40
CA MET A 271 50.28 35.48 -101.02
C MET A 271 50.50 34.38 -99.96
N LYS A 272 50.88 33.15 -100.35
CA LYS A 272 50.61 31.96 -99.51
C LYS A 272 51.58 31.71 -98.34
N ASN A 273 52.82 32.20 -98.41
CA ASN A 273 53.89 31.82 -97.46
C ASN A 273 54.10 32.79 -96.29
N LEU A 274 53.43 33.94 -96.27
CA LEU A 274 53.57 34.94 -95.18
C LEU A 274 53.10 34.44 -93.80
N GLN A 275 52.47 33.27 -93.72
CA GLN A 275 51.96 32.67 -92.49
C GLN A 275 52.92 31.64 -91.86
N GLU A 276 54.07 31.36 -92.48
CA GLU A 276 55.13 30.50 -91.89
C GLU A 276 55.87 31.19 -90.72
N GLN A 277 55.62 32.48 -90.47
CA GLN A 277 56.30 33.32 -89.46
C GLN A 277 55.88 33.06 -87.99
N TYR A 278 55.35 31.88 -87.63
CA TYR A 278 54.83 31.61 -86.28
C TYR A 278 55.40 30.37 -85.58
N GLU A 279 56.38 29.68 -86.17
CA GLU A 279 57.00 28.47 -85.60
C GLU A 279 58.51 28.60 -85.28
N GLU A 280 59.08 29.81 -85.32
CA GLU A 280 60.43 30.10 -84.80
C GLU A 280 60.37 31.01 -83.55
N ASP A 281 61.39 30.86 -82.67
CA ASP A 281 61.63 31.52 -81.37
C ASP A 281 60.63 31.26 -80.19
N LEU A 282 61.05 30.80 -78.99
CA LEU A 282 62.24 30.05 -78.54
C LEU A 282 61.98 29.32 -77.18
N LYS A 283 63.01 28.91 -76.42
CA LYS A 283 62.95 27.85 -75.35
C LYS A 283 63.20 28.37 -73.91
N GLN A 284 62.69 27.62 -72.89
CA GLN A 284 63.13 27.38 -71.47
C GLN A 284 63.95 28.44 -70.65
N PRO A 285 63.92 28.50 -69.27
CA PRO A 285 63.18 27.71 -68.25
C PRO A 285 62.58 28.51 -67.02
N GLU A 286 62.10 27.78 -66.00
CA GLU A 286 61.99 28.04 -64.52
C GLU A 286 61.47 29.37 -63.88
N PHE A 287 60.55 29.25 -62.90
CA PHE A 287 60.83 29.48 -61.44
C PHE A 287 59.57 29.37 -60.52
N LEU A 288 58.44 30.01 -60.85
CA LEU A 288 57.53 30.55 -59.81
C LEU A 288 56.17 29.88 -59.50
N LYS A 289 55.81 28.70 -60.06
CA LYS A 289 54.49 28.08 -59.80
C LYS A 289 54.29 27.41 -58.42
N LYS A 290 55.30 27.45 -57.54
CA LYS A 290 55.30 26.76 -56.22
C LYS A 290 54.61 27.52 -55.09
N LYS A 291 53.68 28.45 -55.39
CA LYS A 291 53.22 29.47 -54.41
C LYS A 291 51.71 29.71 -54.27
N MET A 292 50.86 29.04 -55.05
CA MET A 292 49.37 29.18 -54.96
C MET A 292 48.68 27.91 -54.47
N HIS A 293 48.97 26.74 -55.05
CA HIS A 293 48.25 25.50 -54.73
C HIS A 293 48.73 24.78 -53.44
N GLU A 294 49.27 25.55 -52.49
CA GLU A 294 49.38 25.20 -51.05
C GLU A 294 48.73 26.30 -50.17
N TYR A 295 47.81 27.10 -50.73
CA TYR A 295 46.95 28.05 -50.01
C TYR A 295 45.46 27.96 -50.37
N GLU A 296 45.11 27.31 -51.48
CA GLU A 296 43.75 26.99 -51.93
C GLU A 296 43.82 25.60 -52.60
N ASP A 297 43.11 24.55 -52.16
CA ASP A 297 42.13 24.45 -51.08
C ASP A 297 42.77 24.39 -49.66
N ARG A 298 42.77 25.51 -48.94
CA ARG A 298 42.98 25.52 -47.48
C ARG A 298 41.64 25.66 -46.75
N LEU A 299 40.60 25.00 -47.29
CA LEU A 299 39.20 25.13 -46.85
C LEU A 299 38.33 23.89 -47.17
N THR A 300 38.13 23.53 -48.46
CA THR A 300 37.33 22.36 -48.86
C THR A 300 38.09 21.06 -48.71
N LYS A 301 39.33 20.91 -49.24
CA LYS A 301 40.39 20.18 -48.49
C LYS A 301 40.38 20.84 -47.12
N ILE A 302 39.87 20.19 -46.08
CA ILE A 302 40.21 18.85 -45.58
C ILE A 302 41.71 18.69 -45.12
N VAL A 303 42.56 19.64 -44.64
CA VAL A 303 42.76 21.12 -44.61
C VAL A 303 44.31 21.34 -44.34
N GLU A 304 45.16 22.03 -45.15
CA GLU A 304 46.69 21.84 -45.23
C GLU A 304 47.75 22.85 -44.43
N MET A 305 48.91 22.44 -43.70
CA MET A 305 50.41 22.91 -43.23
C MET A 305 51.10 23.91 -42.06
N TYR A 306 52.43 23.75 -41.48
CA TYR A 306 53.25 24.45 -40.26
C TYR A 306 54.94 24.50 -40.04
N LYS A 307 55.69 24.99 -38.91
CA LYS A 307 57.28 25.01 -38.52
C LYS A 307 58.03 25.92 -37.30
N ALA A 308 59.35 25.77 -36.74
CA ALA A 308 60.23 26.62 -35.68
C ALA A 308 61.81 26.29 -35.17
N ASP A 309 62.68 27.10 -34.36
CA ASP A 309 64.19 26.92 -33.81
C ASP A 309 64.99 27.84 -32.63
N GLN A 310 66.36 27.75 -32.20
CA GLN A 310 67.32 28.70 -31.31
C GLN A 310 68.71 28.26 -30.45
N ALA A 311 69.60 29.10 -29.70
CA ALA A 311 71.03 28.86 -28.99
C ALA A 311 71.83 29.88 -27.89
N ASP A 312 73.12 29.67 -27.29
CA ASP A 312 73.91 30.43 -26.09
C ASP A 312 75.58 30.40 -25.79
N LEU A 313 76.29 31.02 -24.71
CA LEU A 313 77.75 30.84 -24.08
C LEU A 313 78.60 31.94 -23.13
N LEU A 314 79.91 31.76 -22.58
CA LEU A 314 80.74 32.62 -21.51
C LEU A 314 82.26 32.21 -20.95
N LYS A 315 83.11 33.01 -20.09
CA LYS A 315 84.56 32.76 -19.45
C LYS A 315 85.37 33.84 -18.48
N LYS A 316 86.53 33.58 -17.66
CA LYS A 316 87.45 34.54 -16.77
C LYS A 316 88.90 34.14 -16.09
N ILE A 317 89.63 34.89 -15.13
CA ILE A 317 90.95 34.57 -14.27
C ILE A 317 91.90 35.70 -13.51
N LYS A 318 93.13 35.47 -12.83
CA LYS A 318 94.04 36.40 -11.90
C LYS A 318 95.37 35.88 -11.06
N LEU A 319 96.06 36.61 -10.06
CA LEU A 319 97.54 36.46 -9.50
C LEU A 319 98.00 36.72 -7.94
N ALA A 320 99.25 37.22 -7.49
CA ALA A 320 99.96 37.24 -6.07
C ALA A 320 101.38 38.01 -5.77
N ASN A 321 102.23 37.73 -4.69
CA ASN A 321 103.22 38.65 -3.86
C ASN A 321 104.77 38.26 -3.49
N GLU A 322 105.57 38.85 -2.49
CA GLU A 322 107.11 38.80 -2.28
C GLU A 322 108.02 38.35 -0.98
N LYS A 323 108.63 39.17 -0.02
CA LYS A 323 110.13 39.07 0.41
C LYS A 323 110.89 39.09 1.87
N LEU A 324 110.40 39.27 3.16
CA LEU A 324 110.95 38.63 4.41
C LEU A 324 110.96 37.14 3.97
N SER A 325 111.95 36.25 4.11
CA SER A 325 111.94 35.01 3.24
C SER A 325 111.36 33.81 3.97
N SER A 326 112.09 33.22 4.89
CA SER A 326 111.49 32.34 5.89
C SER A 326 110.27 32.95 6.61
N VAL A 327 109.94 34.25 6.48
CA VAL A 327 108.66 34.87 6.91
C VAL A 327 107.94 35.79 5.89
N LYS A 328 108.15 35.67 4.56
CA LYS A 328 107.35 36.20 3.39
C LYS A 328 107.71 35.50 2.06
N ILE A 329 108.59 34.50 2.05
CA ILE A 329 108.22 33.20 1.51
C ILE A 329 107.21 32.59 2.50
N GLN A 330 107.43 32.51 3.82
CA GLN A 330 106.35 31.97 4.69
C GLN A 330 105.15 32.92 4.90
N ASN A 331 105.28 34.25 4.92
CA ASN A 331 104.11 35.14 4.75
C ASN A 331 103.64 35.26 3.29
N ASN A 332 104.39 34.79 2.27
CA ASN A 332 103.81 34.58 0.93
C ASN A 332 103.03 33.29 0.89
N ASP A 333 103.49 32.25 1.58
CA ASP A 333 102.89 30.94 1.68
C ASP A 333 101.69 31.00 2.61
N LEU A 334 101.73 31.82 3.67
CA LEU A 334 100.56 32.26 4.42
C LEU A 334 99.70 33.26 3.63
N HIS A 335 100.23 34.17 2.79
CA HIS A 335 99.37 34.94 1.88
C HIS A 335 98.72 34.05 0.81
N LEU A 336 99.38 32.99 0.34
CA LEU A 336 98.86 32.06 -0.66
C LEU A 336 97.88 31.10 0.00
N LYS A 337 98.15 30.60 1.21
CA LYS A 337 97.22 29.81 2.02
C LYS A 337 96.04 30.64 2.50
N ASN A 338 96.24 31.89 2.91
CA ASN A 338 95.14 32.79 3.31
C ASN A 338 94.37 33.30 2.08
N LYS A 339 95.01 33.54 0.92
CA LYS A 339 94.31 33.78 -0.34
C LYS A 339 93.56 32.53 -0.82
N LEU A 340 94.14 31.34 -0.70
CA LEU A 340 93.47 30.07 -0.99
C LEU A 340 92.28 29.87 -0.04
N LEU A 341 92.45 30.07 1.26
CA LEU A 341 91.37 30.04 2.26
C LEU A 341 90.35 31.17 2.06
N THR A 342 90.72 32.32 1.50
CA THR A 342 89.78 33.41 1.17
C THR A 342 89.05 33.14 -0.14
N ASP A 343 89.70 32.52 -1.12
CA ASP A 343 89.07 32.11 -2.39
C ASP A 343 88.22 30.85 -2.19
N GLN A 344 88.59 29.96 -1.25
CA GLN A 344 87.78 28.85 -0.73
C GLN A 344 86.65 29.36 0.16
N LEU A 345 86.87 30.31 1.07
CA LEU A 345 85.78 30.89 1.85
C LEU A 345 84.85 31.75 0.98
N LYS A 346 85.31 32.26 -0.17
CA LYS A 346 84.45 32.83 -1.20
C LYS A 346 83.77 31.78 -2.07
N SER A 347 84.41 30.65 -2.39
CA SER A 347 83.73 29.55 -3.08
C SER A 347 82.65 28.99 -2.16
N VAL A 348 82.98 28.70 -0.90
CA VAL A 348 82.04 28.32 0.17
C VAL A 348 80.97 29.41 0.39
N GLN A 349 81.27 30.70 0.46
CA GLN A 349 80.20 31.72 0.58
C GLN A 349 79.34 31.86 -0.69
N VAL A 350 79.87 31.55 -1.88
CA VAL A 350 79.09 31.48 -3.12
C VAL A 350 78.30 30.18 -3.17
N GLU A 351 78.84 29.07 -2.67
CA GLU A 351 78.18 27.76 -2.54
C GLU A 351 77.08 27.82 -1.46
N GLU A 352 77.29 28.48 -0.33
CA GLU A 352 76.31 28.77 0.72
C GLU A 352 75.21 29.70 0.20
N ARG A 353 75.56 30.75 -0.57
CA ARG A 353 74.55 31.63 -1.20
C ARG A 353 73.79 30.91 -2.30
N ASN A 354 74.46 30.12 -3.14
CA ASN A 354 73.83 29.31 -4.17
C ASN A 354 72.98 28.19 -3.55
N PHE A 355 73.39 27.61 -2.43
CA PHE A 355 72.63 26.64 -1.65
C PHE A 355 71.43 27.29 -0.97
N TYR A 356 71.57 28.49 -0.40
CA TYR A 356 70.47 29.23 0.20
C TYR A 356 69.45 29.70 -0.85
N LEU A 357 69.91 30.17 -2.02
CA LEU A 357 69.05 30.47 -3.17
C LEU A 357 68.41 29.20 -3.75
N ALA A 358 69.15 28.09 -3.84
CA ALA A 358 68.61 26.80 -4.26
C ALA A 358 67.59 26.27 -3.24
N HIS A 359 67.80 26.48 -1.94
CA HIS A 359 66.86 26.11 -0.89
C HIS A 359 65.61 26.99 -0.91
N ILE A 360 65.74 28.30 -1.14
CA ILE A 360 64.58 29.17 -1.33
C ILE A 360 63.80 28.74 -2.58
N THR A 361 64.46 28.58 -3.74
CA THR A 361 63.76 28.14 -4.96
C THR A 361 63.19 26.72 -4.84
N ALA A 362 63.84 25.82 -4.10
CA ALA A 362 63.28 24.51 -3.78
C ALA A 362 62.07 24.62 -2.85
N GLN A 363 62.09 25.50 -1.85
CA GLN A 363 60.94 25.76 -0.99
C GLN A 363 59.79 26.37 -1.79
N GLU A 364 60.04 27.41 -2.61
CA GLU A 364 59.01 27.97 -3.51
C GLU A 364 58.45 26.92 -4.50
N ILE A 365 59.23 25.90 -4.88
CA ILE A 365 58.78 24.79 -5.71
C ILE A 365 57.93 23.82 -4.88
N VAL A 366 58.32 23.51 -3.64
CA VAL A 366 57.52 22.71 -2.69
C VAL A 366 56.19 23.41 -2.39
N ASP A 367 56.21 24.70 -2.06
CA ASP A 367 55.02 25.49 -1.77
C ASP A 367 54.05 25.48 -2.96
N ARG A 368 54.55 25.69 -4.20
CA ARG A 368 53.76 25.56 -5.44
C ARG A 368 53.25 24.13 -5.69
N ILE A 369 53.99 23.11 -5.29
CA ILE A 369 53.55 21.71 -5.35
C ILE A 369 52.45 21.47 -4.31
N GLU A 370 52.56 22.01 -3.09
CA GLU A 370 51.51 21.93 -2.07
C GLU A 370 50.24 22.69 -2.47
N GLU A 371 50.35 23.90 -3.03
CA GLU A 371 49.23 24.65 -3.62
C GLU A 371 48.53 23.81 -4.70
N THR A 372 49.28 23.28 -5.68
CA THR A 372 48.66 22.46 -6.74
C THR A 372 48.10 21.13 -6.21
N ILE A 373 48.68 20.52 -5.18
CA ILE A 373 48.11 19.36 -4.49
C ILE A 373 46.80 19.73 -3.80
N LEU A 374 46.72 20.90 -3.14
CA LEU A 374 45.48 21.40 -2.51
C LEU A 374 44.41 21.70 -3.56
N GLU A 375 44.76 22.31 -4.70
CA GLU A 375 43.85 22.49 -5.84
C GLU A 375 43.34 21.15 -6.38
N LYS A 376 44.24 20.18 -6.64
CA LYS A 376 43.84 18.84 -7.11
C LYS A 376 42.98 18.12 -6.08
N LYS A 377 43.26 18.26 -4.78
CA LYS A 377 42.45 17.70 -3.69
C LYS A 377 41.06 18.34 -3.62
N ALA A 378 40.95 19.66 -3.78
CA ALA A 378 39.68 20.36 -3.86
C ALA A 378 38.87 19.94 -5.11
N PHE A 379 39.53 19.81 -6.26
CA PHE A 379 38.93 19.30 -7.49
C PHE A 379 38.46 17.85 -7.36
N LEU A 380 39.27 16.97 -6.74
CA LEU A 380 38.90 15.58 -6.47
C LEU A 380 37.72 15.49 -5.50
N ASN A 381 37.71 16.27 -4.42
CA ASN A 381 36.58 16.36 -3.49
C ASN A 381 35.30 16.79 -4.23
N LYS A 382 35.38 17.81 -5.09
CA LYS A 382 34.25 18.24 -5.93
C LYS A 382 33.80 17.12 -6.87
N ARG A 383 34.72 16.42 -7.54
CA ARG A 383 34.39 15.27 -8.40
C ARG A 383 33.74 14.13 -7.60
N VAL A 384 34.13 13.89 -6.35
CA VAL A 384 33.47 12.90 -5.47
C VAL A 384 32.04 13.33 -5.12
N THR A 385 31.79 14.62 -4.84
CA THR A 385 30.41 15.12 -4.63
C THR A 385 29.59 15.09 -5.92
N ASP A 386 30.18 15.43 -7.06
CA ASP A 386 29.53 15.36 -8.36
C ASP A 386 29.15 13.92 -8.71
N THR A 387 30.04 12.94 -8.47
CA THR A 387 29.77 11.51 -8.68
C THR A 387 28.65 11.02 -7.77
N LYS A 388 28.63 11.36 -6.48
CA LYS A 388 27.54 10.98 -5.57
C LYS A 388 26.19 11.52 -6.02
N ALA A 389 26.14 12.79 -6.44
CA ALA A 389 24.91 13.38 -7.00
C ALA A 389 24.45 12.69 -8.30
N LEU A 390 25.38 12.17 -9.11
CA LEU A 390 25.06 11.35 -10.29
C LEU A 390 24.61 9.93 -9.92
N GLU A 391 25.18 9.31 -8.89
CA GLU A 391 24.75 8.00 -8.35
C GLU A 391 23.33 8.10 -7.76
N GLU A 392 23.07 9.11 -6.93
CA GLU A 392 21.72 9.46 -6.44
C GLU A 392 20.76 9.76 -7.60
N GLY A 393 21.23 10.47 -8.64
CA GLY A 393 20.45 10.70 -9.87
C GLY A 393 20.10 9.41 -10.62
N ILE A 394 21.04 8.47 -10.72
CA ILE A 394 20.84 7.14 -11.34
C ILE A 394 19.84 6.30 -10.54
N ASP A 395 19.92 6.30 -9.21
CA ASP A 395 18.99 5.55 -8.37
C ASP A 395 17.59 6.19 -8.32
N ASN A 396 17.48 7.52 -8.36
CA ASN A 396 16.21 8.20 -8.58
C ASN A 396 15.59 7.86 -9.94
N LEU A 397 16.39 7.81 -11.01
CA LEU A 397 15.94 7.37 -12.35
C LEU A 397 15.54 5.89 -12.38
N ARG A 398 16.25 5.01 -11.66
CA ARG A 398 15.87 3.59 -11.48
C ARG A 398 14.54 3.46 -10.75
N ASN A 399 14.33 4.23 -9.67
CA ASN A 399 13.09 4.24 -8.92
C ASN A 399 11.90 4.78 -9.75
N LEU A 400 12.11 5.83 -10.54
CA LEU A 400 11.13 6.32 -11.53
C LEU A 400 10.83 5.28 -12.61
N TYR A 401 11.85 4.58 -13.13
CA TYR A 401 11.67 3.50 -14.11
C TYR A 401 10.87 2.32 -13.53
N LEU A 402 11.19 1.87 -12.31
CA LEU A 402 10.45 0.81 -11.64
C LEU A 402 8.99 1.23 -11.35
N SER A 403 8.77 2.45 -10.88
CA SER A 403 7.44 3.01 -10.62
C SER A 403 6.59 3.11 -11.89
N THR A 404 7.18 3.61 -13.00
CA THR A 404 6.49 3.67 -14.30
C THR A 404 6.22 2.28 -14.89
N VAL A 405 7.16 1.33 -14.79
CA VAL A 405 6.93 -0.07 -15.18
C VAL A 405 5.81 -0.71 -14.33
N GLU A 406 5.74 -0.44 -13.03
CA GLU A 406 4.65 -0.96 -12.18
C GLU A 406 3.31 -0.29 -12.50
N SER A 407 3.30 1.00 -12.83
CA SER A 407 2.11 1.72 -13.33
C SER A 407 1.61 1.11 -14.64
N TYR A 408 2.49 0.90 -15.63
CA TYR A 408 2.14 0.24 -16.88
C TYR A 408 1.66 -1.19 -16.67
N ARG A 409 2.24 -1.97 -15.73
CA ARG A 409 1.71 -3.30 -15.37
C ARG A 409 0.27 -3.21 -14.83
N LYS A 410 -0.02 -2.27 -13.93
CA LYS A 410 -1.37 -2.05 -13.39
C LYS A 410 -2.36 -1.63 -14.48
N GLN A 411 -1.96 -0.75 -15.41
CA GLN A 411 -2.77 -0.38 -16.58
C GLN A 411 -3.03 -1.57 -17.51
N ILE A 412 -2.00 -2.37 -17.81
CA ILE A 412 -2.10 -3.58 -18.63
C ILE A 412 -3.06 -4.60 -17.99
N ASP A 413 -2.96 -4.84 -16.69
CA ASP A 413 -3.84 -5.80 -15.99
C ASP A 413 -5.27 -5.28 -15.84
N PHE A 414 -5.47 -3.97 -15.68
CA PHE A 414 -6.78 -3.33 -15.78
C PHE A 414 -7.38 -3.49 -17.19
N MET A 415 -6.59 -3.25 -18.25
CA MET A 415 -7.04 -3.44 -19.63
C MET A 415 -7.34 -4.91 -19.96
N LYS A 416 -6.57 -5.88 -19.46
CA LYS A 416 -6.93 -7.31 -19.53
C LYS A 416 -8.26 -7.58 -18.83
N GLY A 417 -8.48 -7.02 -17.64
CA GLY A 417 -9.75 -7.13 -16.91
C GLY A 417 -10.94 -6.55 -17.67
N ASN A 418 -10.76 -5.42 -18.34
CA ASN A 418 -11.77 -4.83 -19.23
C ASN A 418 -12.03 -5.71 -20.45
N TRP A 419 -10.99 -6.18 -21.13
CA TRP A 419 -11.11 -7.07 -22.29
C TRP A 419 -11.80 -8.39 -21.95
N ILE A 420 -11.51 -9.01 -20.80
CA ILE A 420 -12.20 -10.21 -20.33
C ILE A 420 -13.70 -9.92 -20.10
N ARG A 421 -14.03 -8.81 -19.41
CA ARG A 421 -15.43 -8.41 -19.18
C ARG A 421 -16.18 -8.13 -20.47
N GLU A 422 -15.56 -7.47 -21.44
CA GLU A 422 -16.21 -7.14 -22.71
C GLU A 422 -16.30 -8.35 -23.65
N SER A 423 -15.32 -9.26 -23.61
CA SER A 423 -15.41 -10.57 -24.27
C SER A 423 -16.60 -11.39 -23.72
N GLN A 424 -16.78 -11.44 -22.40
CA GLN A 424 -17.93 -12.08 -21.76
C GLN A 424 -19.27 -11.41 -22.15
N ARG A 425 -19.34 -10.06 -22.14
CA ARG A 425 -20.52 -9.30 -22.59
C ARG A 425 -20.83 -9.54 -24.07
N SER A 426 -19.81 -9.63 -24.93
CA SER A 426 -19.95 -9.94 -26.35
C SER A 426 -20.53 -11.34 -26.55
N VAL A 427 -20.02 -12.36 -25.86
CA VAL A 427 -20.59 -13.73 -25.91
C VAL A 427 -22.04 -13.77 -25.44
N ILE A 428 -22.37 -13.10 -24.33
CA ILE A 428 -23.75 -12.99 -23.82
C ILE A 428 -24.66 -12.27 -24.84
N THR A 429 -24.16 -11.23 -25.51
CA THR A 429 -24.91 -10.45 -26.48
C THR A 429 -25.10 -11.21 -27.79
N GLN A 430 -24.09 -11.94 -28.27
CA GLN A 430 -24.20 -12.87 -29.40
C GLN A 430 -25.22 -13.97 -29.11
N TRP A 431 -25.24 -14.54 -27.89
CA TRP A 431 -26.25 -15.51 -27.48
C TRP A 431 -27.67 -14.93 -27.46
N LYS A 432 -27.85 -13.71 -26.93
CA LYS A 432 -29.12 -12.97 -26.99
C LYS A 432 -29.57 -12.75 -28.44
N ILE A 433 -28.68 -12.30 -29.32
CA ILE A 433 -28.96 -12.09 -30.75
C ILE A 433 -29.34 -13.41 -31.43
N PHE A 434 -28.64 -14.51 -31.15
CA PHE A 434 -28.96 -15.84 -31.69
C PHE A 434 -30.34 -16.33 -31.21
N HIS A 435 -30.66 -16.17 -29.92
CA HIS A 435 -31.96 -16.51 -29.36
C HIS A 435 -33.10 -15.69 -29.99
N LEU A 436 -32.89 -14.37 -30.16
CA LEU A 436 -33.85 -13.48 -30.81
C LEU A 436 -34.02 -13.81 -32.30
N ARG A 437 -32.93 -14.09 -33.03
CA ARG A 437 -33.01 -14.56 -34.43
C ARG A 437 -33.80 -15.86 -34.54
N LYS A 438 -33.58 -16.83 -33.66
CA LYS A 438 -34.34 -18.10 -33.65
C LYS A 438 -35.83 -17.88 -33.34
N LYS A 439 -36.17 -16.97 -32.41
CA LYS A 439 -37.57 -16.57 -32.16
C LYS A 439 -38.19 -15.90 -33.40
N HIS A 440 -37.48 -14.98 -34.03
CA HIS A 440 -37.93 -14.32 -35.25
C HIS A 440 -38.11 -15.29 -36.43
N GLU A 441 -37.24 -16.30 -36.56
CA GLU A 441 -37.37 -17.33 -37.60
C GLU A 441 -38.62 -18.22 -37.39
N VAL A 442 -38.94 -18.57 -36.14
CA VAL A 442 -40.17 -19.30 -35.81
C VAL A 442 -41.40 -18.44 -36.11
N TRP A 443 -41.42 -17.19 -35.63
CA TRP A 443 -42.52 -16.25 -35.91
C TRP A 443 -42.69 -15.98 -37.41
N LYS A 444 -41.59 -15.86 -38.17
CA LYS A 444 -41.64 -15.67 -39.62
C LYS A 444 -42.31 -16.86 -40.32
N LYS A 445 -41.99 -18.10 -39.91
CA LYS A 445 -42.63 -19.32 -40.45
C LYS A 445 -44.10 -19.43 -40.06
N GLU A 446 -44.45 -19.00 -38.85
CA GLU A 446 -45.84 -18.90 -38.39
C GLU A 446 -46.64 -17.88 -39.25
N GLN A 447 -46.09 -16.69 -39.51
CA GLN A 447 -46.73 -15.72 -40.40
C GLN A 447 -46.75 -16.17 -41.87
N GLU A 448 -45.73 -16.87 -42.36
CA GLU A 448 -45.73 -17.47 -43.70
C GLU A 448 -46.83 -18.52 -43.84
N SER A 449 -47.06 -19.35 -42.82
CA SER A 449 -48.18 -20.30 -42.79
C SER A 449 -49.53 -19.57 -42.75
N ASN A 450 -49.69 -18.57 -41.87
CA ASN A 450 -50.92 -17.78 -41.78
C ASN A 450 -51.25 -17.07 -43.12
N ILE A 451 -50.24 -16.56 -43.82
CA ILE A 451 -50.39 -15.93 -45.14
C ILE A 451 -50.77 -16.98 -46.20
N GLN A 452 -50.18 -18.17 -46.18
CA GLN A 452 -50.57 -19.27 -47.07
C GLN A 452 -52.03 -19.71 -46.83
N ASP A 453 -52.47 -19.84 -45.58
CA ASP A 453 -53.86 -20.16 -45.22
C ASP A 453 -54.83 -19.06 -45.67
N ILE A 454 -54.43 -17.79 -45.57
CA ILE A 454 -55.23 -16.66 -46.07
C ILE A 454 -55.32 -16.67 -47.61
N ILE A 455 -54.20 -16.91 -48.31
CA ILE A 455 -54.18 -17.02 -49.79
C ILE A 455 -55.06 -18.18 -50.25
N PHE A 456 -54.95 -19.36 -49.63
CA PHE A 456 -55.78 -20.51 -49.95
C PHE A 456 -57.29 -20.20 -49.76
N ARG A 457 -57.65 -19.51 -48.67
CA ARG A 457 -59.04 -19.08 -48.43
C ARG A 457 -59.51 -18.01 -49.42
N ILE A 458 -58.63 -17.13 -49.90
CA ILE A 458 -58.95 -16.19 -50.98
C ILE A 458 -59.19 -16.96 -52.29
N GLU A 459 -58.33 -17.90 -52.65
CA GLU A 459 -58.53 -18.75 -53.83
C GLU A 459 -59.83 -19.55 -53.79
N GLU A 460 -60.22 -20.10 -52.63
CA GLU A 460 -61.52 -20.77 -52.48
C GLU A 460 -62.69 -19.80 -52.73
N VAL A 461 -62.60 -18.57 -52.21
CA VAL A 461 -63.63 -17.55 -52.37
C VAL A 461 -63.68 -17.05 -53.82
N GLU A 462 -62.55 -16.93 -54.51
CA GLU A 462 -62.50 -16.58 -55.93
C GLU A 462 -63.04 -17.71 -56.83
N LYS A 463 -62.76 -18.98 -56.52
CA LYS A 463 -63.37 -20.14 -57.20
C LYS A 463 -64.88 -20.13 -57.05
N LYS A 464 -65.39 -19.99 -55.80
CA LYS A 464 -66.84 -19.87 -55.51
C LYS A 464 -67.47 -18.65 -56.18
N ARG A 465 -66.78 -17.51 -56.23
CA ARG A 465 -67.23 -16.31 -56.96
C ARG A 465 -67.31 -16.55 -58.46
N ALA A 466 -66.36 -17.27 -59.05
CA ALA A 466 -66.37 -17.61 -60.47
C ALA A 466 -67.42 -18.67 -60.82
N GLU A 467 -67.74 -19.58 -59.89
CA GLU A 467 -68.87 -20.52 -59.98
C GLU A 467 -70.20 -19.75 -59.97
N ILE A 468 -70.45 -18.92 -58.94
CA ILE A 468 -71.65 -18.07 -58.83
C ILE A 468 -71.79 -17.12 -60.05
N TYR A 469 -70.68 -16.61 -60.60
CA TYR A 469 -70.73 -15.76 -61.79
C TYR A 469 -71.12 -16.53 -63.06
N LYS A 470 -70.69 -17.80 -63.20
CA LYS A 470 -71.17 -18.68 -64.29
C LYS A 470 -72.64 -19.03 -64.10
N GLU A 471 -73.05 -19.36 -62.87
CA GLU A 471 -74.47 -19.59 -62.53
C GLU A 471 -75.32 -18.38 -62.90
N SER A 472 -74.89 -17.16 -62.53
CA SER A 472 -75.55 -15.91 -62.89
C SER A 472 -75.71 -15.75 -64.41
N ILE A 473 -74.66 -16.01 -65.21
CA ILE A 473 -74.74 -15.98 -66.67
C ILE A 473 -75.71 -17.05 -67.22
N THR A 474 -75.71 -18.26 -66.64
CA THR A 474 -76.67 -19.29 -67.06
C THR A 474 -78.11 -18.89 -66.73
N TYR A 475 -78.37 -18.29 -65.55
CA TYR A 475 -79.69 -17.78 -65.20
C TYR A 475 -80.13 -16.62 -66.10
N GLU A 476 -79.23 -15.68 -66.38
CA GLU A 476 -79.45 -14.55 -67.30
C GLU A 476 -79.78 -15.06 -68.72
N THR A 477 -79.02 -16.01 -69.27
CA THR A 477 -79.30 -16.61 -70.59
C THR A 477 -80.51 -17.54 -70.62
N THR A 478 -80.99 -18.06 -69.48
CA THR A 478 -82.32 -18.70 -69.40
C THR A 478 -83.44 -17.69 -69.28
N ALA A 479 -83.22 -16.56 -68.62
CA ALA A 479 -84.21 -15.49 -68.50
C ALA A 479 -84.45 -14.82 -69.86
N THR A 480 -83.40 -14.46 -70.61
CA THR A 480 -83.57 -13.89 -71.96
C THR A 480 -84.31 -14.86 -72.90
N LYS A 481 -84.05 -16.17 -72.79
CA LYS A 481 -84.80 -17.19 -73.56
C LYS A 481 -86.26 -17.32 -73.13
N GLN A 482 -86.56 -17.12 -71.85
CA GLN A 482 -87.93 -17.06 -71.37
C GLN A 482 -88.63 -15.79 -71.84
N GLU A 483 -87.93 -14.65 -71.89
CA GLU A 483 -88.43 -13.40 -72.48
C GLU A 483 -88.67 -13.53 -74.00
N GLU A 484 -87.74 -14.13 -74.74
CA GLU A 484 -87.89 -14.48 -76.16
C GLU A 484 -89.14 -15.36 -76.39
N MET A 485 -89.28 -16.46 -75.64
CA MET A 485 -90.42 -17.37 -75.75
C MET A 485 -91.75 -16.72 -75.29
N ILE A 486 -91.72 -15.77 -74.36
CA ILE A 486 -92.89 -14.96 -73.97
C ILE A 486 -93.29 -14.00 -75.11
N VAL A 487 -92.33 -13.43 -75.85
CA VAL A 487 -92.62 -12.60 -77.03
C VAL A 487 -93.18 -13.47 -78.17
N GLU A 488 -92.61 -14.64 -78.44
CA GLU A 488 -93.14 -15.60 -79.43
C GLU A 488 -94.59 -15.99 -79.10
N LEU A 489 -94.87 -16.43 -77.87
CA LEU A 489 -96.23 -16.75 -77.41
C LEU A 489 -97.18 -15.54 -77.46
N TYR A 490 -96.69 -14.32 -77.23
CA TYR A 490 -97.49 -13.10 -77.35
C TYR A 490 -97.80 -12.75 -78.82
N GLU A 491 -96.92 -13.07 -79.76
CA GLU A 491 -97.20 -12.95 -81.18
C GLU A 491 -98.15 -14.06 -81.66
N GLU A 492 -98.00 -15.30 -81.20
CA GLU A 492 -98.95 -16.40 -81.46
C GLU A 492 -100.36 -16.07 -80.95
N ILE A 493 -100.50 -15.64 -79.69
CA ILE A 493 -101.79 -15.20 -79.12
C ILE A 493 -102.38 -14.06 -79.95
N LYS A 494 -101.57 -13.11 -80.41
CA LYS A 494 -101.99 -11.98 -81.26
C LYS A 494 -102.27 -12.39 -82.71
N GLU A 495 -101.89 -13.58 -83.16
CA GLU A 495 -102.30 -14.17 -84.44
C GLU A 495 -103.61 -14.95 -84.24
N GLU A 496 -103.73 -15.72 -83.16
CA GLU A 496 -104.99 -16.34 -82.74
C GLU A 496 -106.09 -15.31 -82.50
N GLU A 497 -105.84 -14.20 -81.79
CA GLU A 497 -106.81 -13.10 -81.60
C GLU A 497 -107.32 -12.54 -82.92
N LYS A 498 -106.48 -12.44 -83.98
CA LYS A 498 -106.91 -12.02 -85.32
C LYS A 498 -107.74 -13.10 -86.02
N MET A 499 -107.40 -14.37 -85.82
CA MET A 499 -108.11 -15.51 -86.39
C MET A 499 -109.48 -15.69 -85.71
N PHE A 500 -109.55 -15.54 -84.38
CA PHE A 500 -110.78 -15.48 -83.61
C PHE A 500 -111.61 -14.23 -83.95
N SER A 501 -111.02 -13.04 -84.11
CA SER A 501 -111.76 -11.85 -84.56
C SER A 501 -112.43 -12.06 -85.91
N LYS A 502 -111.72 -12.67 -86.88
CA LYS A 502 -112.29 -13.05 -88.18
C LYS A 502 -113.36 -14.14 -88.04
N LEU A 503 -113.11 -15.15 -87.20
CA LEU A 503 -114.09 -16.20 -86.95
C LEU A 503 -115.33 -15.64 -86.27
N GLU A 504 -115.22 -14.61 -85.43
CA GLU A 504 -116.35 -13.87 -84.85
C GLU A 504 -117.08 -13.02 -85.90
N GLU A 505 -116.39 -12.39 -86.85
CA GLU A 505 -117.03 -11.74 -88.01
C GLU A 505 -117.77 -12.77 -88.89
N ASP A 506 -117.12 -13.88 -89.25
CA ASP A 506 -117.71 -14.99 -90.04
C ASP A 506 -118.89 -15.66 -89.29
N VAL A 507 -118.77 -15.83 -87.96
CA VAL A 507 -119.84 -16.36 -87.10
C VAL A 507 -120.98 -15.35 -86.94
N TYR A 508 -120.70 -14.04 -86.94
CA TYR A 508 -121.74 -13.01 -86.91
C TYR A 508 -122.50 -12.91 -88.24
N GLU A 509 -121.81 -12.97 -89.39
CA GLU A 509 -122.46 -13.07 -90.70
C GLU A 509 -123.25 -14.38 -90.85
N THR A 510 -122.69 -15.52 -90.44
CA THR A 510 -123.41 -16.79 -90.52
C THR A 510 -124.54 -16.91 -89.50
N LEU A 511 -124.44 -16.34 -88.28
CA LEU A 511 -125.57 -16.23 -87.34
C LEU A 511 -126.71 -15.40 -87.93
N LYS A 512 -126.41 -14.26 -88.56
CA LYS A 512 -127.41 -13.42 -89.23
C LYS A 512 -128.11 -14.17 -90.38
N VAL A 513 -127.35 -14.92 -91.19
CA VAL A 513 -127.89 -15.81 -92.24
C VAL A 513 -128.64 -17.01 -91.65
N MET A 514 -128.30 -17.47 -90.44
CA MET A 514 -129.00 -18.55 -89.74
C MET A 514 -130.28 -18.07 -89.05
N GLU A 515 -130.36 -16.85 -88.52
CA GLU A 515 -131.63 -16.27 -88.04
C GLU A 515 -132.64 -16.13 -89.20
N GLU A 516 -132.19 -15.66 -90.36
CA GLU A 516 -133.02 -15.57 -91.57
C GLU A 516 -133.49 -16.94 -92.09
N LYS A 517 -132.75 -18.03 -91.80
CA LYS A 517 -133.10 -19.41 -92.19
C LYS A 517 -133.86 -20.21 -91.13
N TYR A 518 -133.59 -19.98 -89.84
CA TYR A 518 -134.24 -20.69 -88.74
C TYR A 518 -135.75 -20.45 -88.74
N ASN A 519 -136.16 -19.22 -89.05
CA ASN A 519 -137.55 -18.82 -89.28
C ASN A 519 -138.22 -19.47 -90.52
N ILE A 520 -137.48 -20.26 -91.31
CA ILE A 520 -137.96 -21.00 -92.50
C ILE A 520 -137.89 -22.51 -92.25
N GLU A 521 -136.82 -23.00 -91.62
CA GLU A 521 -136.57 -24.43 -91.42
C GLU A 521 -137.44 -25.08 -90.31
N GLU A 522 -138.03 -24.29 -89.39
CA GLU A 522 -138.94 -24.81 -88.35
C GLU A 522 -140.26 -25.38 -88.92
N GLU A 523 -140.69 -24.93 -90.11
CA GLU A 523 -141.84 -25.54 -90.81
C GLU A 523 -141.45 -26.78 -91.63
N ILE A 524 -140.19 -26.89 -92.10
CA ILE A 524 -139.74 -27.94 -93.03
C ILE A 524 -139.30 -29.22 -92.28
N THR A 525 -138.91 -29.12 -91.01
CA THR A 525 -138.35 -30.20 -90.17
C THR A 525 -139.34 -31.32 -89.75
N LYS A 526 -140.42 -31.56 -90.51
CA LYS A 526 -141.47 -32.55 -90.19
C LYS A 526 -141.67 -33.71 -91.18
N GLU A 527 -141.04 -33.73 -92.36
CA GLU A 527 -141.36 -34.74 -93.41
C GLU A 527 -140.25 -35.71 -93.86
N LYS A 528 -138.97 -35.51 -93.52
CA LYS A 528 -137.88 -36.46 -93.88
C LYS A 528 -136.75 -36.46 -92.83
N GLU A 529 -136.40 -37.54 -92.14
CA GLU A 529 -136.91 -38.93 -92.15
C GLU A 529 -136.99 -39.65 -93.51
N ALA A 530 -135.86 -39.71 -94.23
CA ALA A 530 -135.55 -40.85 -95.12
C ALA A 530 -134.03 -40.98 -95.31
N GLU A 531 -133.56 -42.23 -95.23
CA GLU A 531 -132.38 -42.82 -95.92
C GLU A 531 -131.05 -42.02 -95.95
N LEU A 532 -130.04 -42.40 -95.15
CA LEU A 532 -129.06 -43.51 -95.34
C LEU A 532 -127.92 -43.25 -96.35
N GLU A 533 -126.80 -43.95 -96.12
CA GLU A 533 -125.67 -44.22 -97.06
C GLU A 533 -124.71 -43.05 -97.45
N THR A 534 -123.38 -43.23 -97.58
CA THR A 534 -122.39 -44.11 -96.88
C THR A 534 -120.95 -43.64 -97.21
N TYR A 535 -120.11 -43.36 -96.19
CA TYR A 535 -118.63 -43.30 -96.29
C TYR A 535 -118.00 -43.43 -94.87
N VAL A 536 -116.76 -43.87 -94.56
CA VAL A 536 -115.77 -44.78 -95.17
C VAL A 536 -115.32 -44.48 -96.62
N PRO A 537 -114.02 -44.20 -96.93
CA PRO A 537 -112.82 -44.93 -96.45
C PRO A 537 -111.55 -44.07 -96.17
N LYS A 538 -110.39 -44.73 -95.94
CA LYS A 538 -109.00 -44.21 -95.68
C LYS A 538 -108.71 -43.80 -94.21
N VAL A 539 -108.26 -44.63 -93.25
CA VAL A 539 -107.68 -46.01 -93.20
C VAL A 539 -106.12 -46.12 -93.26
N LYS A 540 -105.29 -45.05 -93.26
CA LYS A 540 -103.84 -45.26 -93.49
C LYS A 540 -102.73 -44.31 -92.94
N MET A 541 -102.83 -43.79 -91.70
CA MET A 541 -101.69 -43.07 -91.06
C MET A 541 -101.05 -43.77 -89.85
N ILE A 542 -101.83 -44.39 -88.96
CA ILE A 542 -101.31 -44.95 -87.70
C ILE A 542 -100.67 -46.35 -87.91
N GLU A 543 -99.78 -46.43 -88.91
CA GLU A 543 -98.71 -47.44 -89.00
C GLU A 543 -97.42 -46.94 -88.30
N GLU A 544 -97.40 -45.68 -87.84
CA GLU A 544 -96.26 -44.95 -87.26
C GLU A 544 -95.75 -45.47 -85.90
N THR A 545 -96.56 -46.21 -85.12
CA THR A 545 -96.23 -46.64 -83.74
C THR A 545 -95.20 -47.78 -83.66
N TYR A 546 -94.36 -47.95 -84.68
CA TYR A 546 -93.36 -49.02 -84.77
C TYR A 546 -91.92 -48.52 -84.99
N GLU A 547 -91.72 -47.24 -85.35
CA GLU A 547 -90.37 -46.71 -85.66
C GLU A 547 -89.59 -46.16 -84.43
N GLU A 548 -90.28 -45.83 -83.34
CA GLU A 548 -89.62 -45.25 -82.14
C GLU A 548 -88.65 -46.24 -81.47
N ASN A 549 -89.02 -47.52 -81.38
CA ASN A 549 -88.26 -48.58 -80.70
C ASN A 549 -86.89 -48.92 -81.34
N VAL A 550 -86.55 -48.34 -82.49
CA VAL A 550 -85.26 -48.60 -83.17
C VAL A 550 -84.15 -47.65 -82.69
N LYS A 551 -84.51 -46.44 -82.19
CA LYS A 551 -83.52 -45.39 -81.86
C LYS A 551 -82.76 -45.66 -80.55
N GLU A 552 -83.42 -46.19 -79.52
CA GLU A 552 -82.81 -46.42 -78.20
C GLU A 552 -81.59 -47.37 -78.24
N PHE A 553 -81.50 -48.24 -79.24
CA PHE A 553 -80.43 -49.24 -79.33
C PHE A 553 -79.08 -48.68 -79.84
N GLU A 554 -79.08 -47.54 -80.53
CA GLU A 554 -77.84 -46.94 -81.06
C GLU A 554 -77.11 -46.07 -80.03
N GLU A 555 -77.84 -45.34 -79.17
CA GLU A 555 -77.25 -44.49 -78.13
C GLU A 555 -76.46 -45.31 -77.09
N LEU A 556 -77.00 -46.46 -76.69
CA LEU A 556 -76.39 -47.37 -75.71
C LEU A 556 -74.99 -47.87 -76.15
N LYS A 557 -74.76 -47.94 -77.47
CA LYS A 557 -73.50 -48.38 -78.08
C LYS A 557 -72.38 -47.36 -77.91
N HIS A 558 -72.71 -46.06 -77.88
CA HIS A 558 -71.73 -44.97 -77.79
C HIS A 558 -71.13 -44.85 -76.37
N HIS A 559 -71.96 -45.00 -75.33
CA HIS A 559 -71.53 -44.99 -73.93
C HIS A 559 -70.51 -46.11 -73.60
N VAL A 560 -70.63 -47.28 -74.23
CA VAL A 560 -69.69 -48.39 -74.02
C VAL A 560 -68.29 -48.04 -74.54
N THR A 561 -68.20 -47.37 -75.69
CA THR A 561 -66.90 -46.96 -76.26
C THR A 561 -66.15 -45.94 -75.41
N GLU A 562 -66.85 -44.93 -74.87
CA GLU A 562 -66.24 -43.91 -74.00
C GLU A 562 -65.65 -44.53 -72.71
N LYS A 563 -66.41 -45.43 -72.06
CA LYS A 563 -65.93 -46.13 -70.86
C LYS A 563 -64.72 -47.03 -71.13
N THR A 564 -64.54 -47.54 -72.35
CA THR A 564 -63.28 -48.25 -72.71
C THR A 564 -62.07 -47.33 -72.91
N GLN A 565 -62.24 -46.06 -73.27
CA GLN A 565 -61.14 -45.08 -73.31
C GLN A 565 -60.76 -44.59 -71.90
N GLU A 566 -61.74 -44.30 -71.06
CA GLU A 566 -61.54 -43.90 -69.65
C GLU A 566 -60.78 -44.98 -68.86
N GLN A 567 -61.06 -46.27 -69.12
CA GLN A 567 -60.31 -47.37 -68.50
C GLN A 567 -58.83 -47.42 -68.93
N GLN A 568 -58.48 -46.93 -70.12
CA GLN A 568 -57.10 -46.94 -70.63
C GLN A 568 -56.27 -45.77 -70.08
N SER A 569 -56.85 -44.57 -69.95
CA SER A 569 -56.16 -43.43 -69.34
C SER A 569 -55.85 -43.69 -67.86
N LEU A 570 -56.81 -44.27 -67.11
CA LEU A 570 -56.61 -44.67 -65.71
C LEU A 570 -55.50 -45.74 -65.56
N LYS A 571 -55.44 -46.74 -66.46
CA LYS A 571 -54.33 -47.71 -66.50
C LYS A 571 -52.98 -47.03 -66.70
N HIS A 572 -52.88 -46.03 -67.58
CA HIS A 572 -51.65 -45.27 -67.79
C HIS A 572 -51.21 -44.51 -66.53
N GLY A 573 -52.13 -43.76 -65.89
CA GLY A 573 -51.85 -43.04 -64.64
C GLY A 573 -51.34 -43.95 -63.51
N ILE A 574 -51.95 -45.12 -63.33
CA ILE A 574 -51.51 -46.14 -62.37
C ILE A 574 -50.07 -46.63 -62.66
N THR A 575 -49.66 -46.73 -63.92
CA THR A 575 -48.27 -47.12 -64.25
C THR A 575 -47.24 -46.02 -64.01
N MET A 576 -47.64 -44.75 -64.04
CA MET A 576 -46.74 -43.62 -63.74
C MET A 576 -46.53 -43.48 -62.22
N MET A 577 -47.62 -43.47 -61.43
CA MET A 577 -47.52 -43.46 -59.96
C MET A 577 -46.70 -44.62 -59.40
N LYS A 578 -46.74 -45.81 -60.04
CA LYS A 578 -45.89 -46.96 -59.65
C LYS A 578 -44.40 -46.73 -59.88
N LYS A 579 -44.00 -45.92 -60.88
CA LYS A 579 -42.58 -45.55 -61.09
C LYS A 579 -42.12 -44.53 -60.05
N GLU A 580 -42.95 -43.56 -59.73
CA GLU A 580 -42.68 -42.54 -58.70
C GLU A 580 -42.53 -43.17 -57.31
N ALA A 581 -43.41 -44.12 -56.95
CA ALA A 581 -43.30 -44.88 -55.71
C ALA A 581 -41.97 -45.64 -55.56
N ILE A 582 -41.43 -46.18 -56.66
CA ILE A 582 -40.11 -46.84 -56.67
C ILE A 582 -38.99 -45.82 -56.45
N LEU A 583 -39.04 -44.66 -57.11
CA LEU A 583 -38.08 -43.58 -56.90
C LEU A 583 -38.05 -43.12 -55.44
N PHE A 584 -39.21 -42.87 -54.82
CA PHE A 584 -39.31 -42.47 -53.42
C PHE A 584 -38.69 -43.49 -52.44
N GLU A 585 -38.85 -44.80 -52.67
CA GLU A 585 -38.20 -45.80 -51.80
C GLU A 585 -36.67 -45.82 -51.98
N THR A 586 -36.15 -45.58 -53.20
CA THR A 586 -34.70 -45.45 -53.41
C THR A 586 -34.12 -44.21 -52.71
N ASP A 587 -34.81 -43.07 -52.76
CA ASP A 587 -34.40 -41.85 -52.08
C ASP A 587 -34.48 -41.95 -50.55
N LYS A 588 -35.50 -42.63 -50.04
CA LYS A 588 -35.64 -43.01 -48.62
C LYS A 588 -34.50 -43.95 -48.18
N GLY A 589 -34.03 -44.83 -49.05
CA GLY A 589 -32.79 -45.61 -48.86
C GLY A 589 -31.54 -44.73 -48.79
N ARG A 590 -31.40 -43.78 -49.72
CA ARG A 590 -30.30 -42.79 -49.75
C ARG A 590 -30.28 -41.95 -48.48
N LEU A 591 -31.41 -41.40 -48.04
CA LEU A 591 -31.55 -40.64 -46.79
C LEU A 591 -31.13 -41.47 -45.56
N LYS A 592 -31.57 -42.73 -45.44
CA LYS A 592 -31.15 -43.62 -44.34
C LYS A 592 -29.62 -43.81 -44.32
N SER A 593 -28.98 -43.92 -45.48
CA SER A 593 -27.52 -44.07 -45.57
C SER A 593 -26.76 -42.81 -45.12
N LEU A 594 -27.24 -41.62 -45.53
CA LEU A 594 -26.68 -40.33 -45.13
C LEU A 594 -26.87 -40.07 -43.63
N LEU A 595 -28.06 -40.36 -43.11
CA LEU A 595 -28.36 -40.24 -41.68
C LEU A 595 -27.48 -41.16 -40.83
N LYS A 596 -27.12 -42.36 -41.33
CA LYS A 596 -26.19 -43.27 -40.65
C LYS A 596 -24.75 -42.73 -40.65
N LYS A 597 -24.28 -42.12 -41.75
CA LYS A 597 -22.96 -41.45 -41.80
C LYS A 597 -22.88 -40.27 -40.83
N GLY A 598 -23.84 -39.35 -40.89
CA GLY A 598 -23.87 -38.18 -39.99
C GLY A 598 -23.87 -38.57 -38.51
N ARG A 599 -24.62 -39.61 -38.11
CA ARG A 599 -24.57 -40.14 -36.73
C ARG A 599 -23.20 -40.70 -36.35
N GLN A 600 -22.46 -41.32 -37.27
CA GLN A 600 -21.11 -41.85 -37.01
C GLN A 600 -20.06 -40.73 -36.98
N GLU A 601 -20.26 -39.66 -37.73
CA GLU A 601 -19.42 -38.47 -37.71
C GLU A 601 -19.63 -37.68 -36.40
N GLU A 602 -20.87 -37.44 -35.99
CA GLU A 602 -21.20 -36.84 -34.68
C GLU A 602 -20.74 -37.70 -33.50
N TYR A 603 -20.78 -39.04 -33.60
CA TYR A 603 -20.22 -39.89 -32.54
C TYR A 603 -18.70 -39.73 -32.42
N LYS A 604 -17.98 -39.57 -33.53
CA LYS A 604 -16.52 -39.32 -33.53
C LYS A 604 -16.17 -37.92 -33.01
N THR A 605 -16.94 -36.89 -33.35
CA THR A 605 -16.73 -35.53 -32.80
C THR A 605 -17.08 -35.49 -31.31
N PHE A 606 -18.07 -36.26 -30.85
CA PHE A 606 -18.38 -36.42 -29.44
C PHE A 606 -17.25 -37.13 -28.68
N ASP A 607 -16.79 -38.29 -29.14
CA ASP A 607 -15.75 -39.10 -28.47
C ASP A 607 -14.39 -38.38 -28.39
N THR A 608 -14.02 -37.64 -29.44
CA THR A 608 -12.82 -36.77 -29.42
C THR A 608 -12.98 -35.58 -28.47
N ARG A 609 -14.16 -34.93 -28.41
CA ARG A 609 -14.45 -33.87 -27.41
C ARG A 609 -14.43 -34.40 -25.99
N TYR A 610 -15.00 -35.58 -25.74
CA TYR A 610 -15.01 -36.24 -24.43
C TYR A 610 -13.57 -36.61 -23.98
N SER A 611 -12.76 -37.14 -24.89
CA SER A 611 -11.35 -37.42 -24.64
C SER A 611 -10.55 -36.15 -24.31
N ALA A 612 -10.80 -35.05 -25.03
CA ALA A 612 -10.17 -33.76 -24.75
C ALA A 612 -10.61 -33.16 -23.39
N LEU A 613 -11.90 -33.25 -23.05
CA LEU A 613 -12.44 -32.83 -21.75
C LEU A 613 -11.76 -33.60 -20.62
N ARG A 614 -11.72 -34.93 -20.70
CA ARG A 614 -11.10 -35.80 -19.67
C ARG A 614 -9.61 -35.52 -19.48
N MET A 615 -8.89 -35.15 -20.55
CA MET A 615 -7.49 -34.71 -20.47
C MET A 615 -7.36 -33.34 -19.79
N SER A 616 -8.29 -32.42 -20.05
CA SER A 616 -8.34 -31.11 -19.40
C SER A 616 -8.67 -31.20 -17.91
N GLU A 617 -9.67 -32.00 -17.53
CA GLU A 617 -10.03 -32.30 -16.13
C GLU A 617 -8.83 -32.87 -15.35
N ARG A 618 -8.10 -33.81 -15.96
CA ARG A 618 -6.86 -34.35 -15.39
C ARG A 618 -5.79 -33.27 -15.21
N GLN A 619 -5.60 -32.39 -16.18
CA GLN A 619 -4.64 -31.28 -16.07
C GLN A 619 -5.04 -30.29 -14.96
N PHE A 620 -6.33 -29.94 -14.83
CA PHE A 620 -6.82 -29.12 -13.72
C PHE A 620 -6.52 -29.76 -12.36
N TYR A 621 -6.80 -31.07 -12.20
CA TYR A 621 -6.49 -31.79 -10.97
C TYR A 621 -4.99 -31.81 -10.65
N GLU A 622 -4.13 -32.09 -11.65
CA GLU A 622 -2.67 -32.08 -11.47
C GLU A 622 -2.12 -30.67 -11.14
N VAL A 623 -2.76 -29.61 -11.64
CA VAL A 623 -2.44 -28.21 -11.28
C VAL A 623 -2.92 -27.87 -9.87
N GLU A 624 -4.13 -28.28 -9.48
CA GLU A 624 -4.70 -28.04 -8.15
C GLU A 624 -3.86 -28.70 -7.05
N GLN A 625 -3.36 -29.92 -7.28
CA GLN A 625 -2.46 -30.60 -6.35
C GLN A 625 -1.10 -29.90 -6.22
N LYS A 626 -0.53 -29.40 -7.34
CA LYS A 626 0.69 -28.58 -7.32
C LYS A 626 0.48 -27.26 -6.57
N TYR A 627 -0.68 -26.63 -6.73
CA TYR A 627 -1.06 -25.41 -6.02
C TYR A 627 -1.22 -25.65 -4.51
N LYS A 628 -1.86 -26.75 -4.10
CA LYS A 628 -1.96 -27.16 -2.69
C LYS A 628 -0.59 -27.39 -2.04
N LEU A 629 0.33 -28.06 -2.74
CA LEU A 629 1.72 -28.23 -2.28
C LEU A 629 2.44 -26.88 -2.13
N LEU A 630 2.28 -25.96 -3.10
CA LEU A 630 2.89 -24.63 -3.04
C LEU A 630 2.32 -23.76 -1.90
N LEU A 631 1.03 -23.87 -1.59
CA LEU A 631 0.43 -23.22 -0.42
C LEU A 631 1.01 -23.75 0.90
N LEU A 632 1.14 -25.09 1.03
CA LEU A 632 1.73 -25.71 2.22
C LEU A 632 3.19 -25.28 2.43
N GLU A 633 3.97 -25.20 1.36
CA GLU A 633 5.36 -24.74 1.45
C GLU A 633 5.47 -23.23 1.71
N ASN A 634 4.57 -22.41 1.14
CA ASN A 634 4.50 -20.98 1.49
C ASN A 634 4.14 -20.77 2.98
N TYR A 635 3.26 -21.61 3.53
CA TYR A 635 2.95 -21.61 4.96
C TYR A 635 4.16 -22.02 5.83
N ARG A 636 4.88 -23.08 5.45
CA ARG A 636 6.13 -23.50 6.12
C ARG A 636 7.18 -22.39 6.13
N LEU A 637 7.44 -21.77 4.98
CA LEU A 637 8.38 -20.66 4.86
C LEU A 637 7.96 -19.46 5.70
N ARG A 638 6.66 -19.10 5.72
CA ARG A 638 6.14 -18.06 6.60
C ARG A 638 6.34 -18.38 8.08
N LYS A 639 6.09 -19.63 8.50
CA LYS A 639 6.35 -20.05 9.88
C LYS A 639 7.84 -19.93 10.22
N ALA A 640 8.73 -20.45 9.39
CA ALA A 640 10.17 -20.35 9.59
C ALA A 640 10.66 -18.89 9.67
N ILE A 641 10.09 -17.97 8.87
CA ILE A 641 10.38 -16.53 8.95
C ILE A 641 9.89 -15.92 10.28
N THR A 642 8.74 -16.34 10.81
CA THR A 642 8.26 -15.90 12.13
C THR A 642 9.13 -16.47 13.25
N ASP A 643 9.44 -17.77 13.22
CA ASP A 643 10.29 -18.46 14.20
C ASP A 643 11.70 -17.80 14.24
N LEU A 644 12.27 -17.45 13.08
CA LEU A 644 13.54 -16.72 12.99
C LEU A 644 13.46 -15.27 13.50
N LYS A 645 12.32 -14.58 13.35
CA LYS A 645 12.14 -13.23 13.90
C LYS A 645 12.17 -13.23 15.42
N VAL A 646 11.49 -14.19 16.05
CA VAL A 646 11.52 -14.37 17.51
C VAL A 646 12.96 -14.52 17.99
N ILE A 647 13.75 -15.41 17.37
CA ILE A 647 15.17 -15.60 17.70
C ILE A 647 16.00 -14.31 17.51
N ILE A 648 15.73 -13.52 16.45
CA ILE A 648 16.44 -12.24 16.20
C ILE A 648 16.07 -11.16 17.22
N ASP A 649 14.83 -11.13 17.69
CA ASP A 649 14.37 -10.17 18.69
C ASP A 649 14.82 -10.61 20.11
N ASP A 650 14.81 -11.91 20.42
CA ASP A 650 15.41 -12.50 21.63
C ASP A 650 16.91 -12.14 21.73
N MET A 651 17.68 -12.40 20.66
CA MET A 651 19.11 -12.04 20.59
C MET A 651 19.36 -10.53 20.68
N ARG A 652 18.41 -9.69 20.22
CA ARG A 652 18.51 -8.24 20.39
C ARG A 652 18.35 -7.84 21.85
N ASP A 653 17.44 -8.48 22.56
CA ASP A 653 17.14 -8.14 23.96
C ASP A 653 18.18 -8.75 24.93
N GLU A 654 18.75 -9.93 24.62
CA GLU A 654 20.02 -10.37 25.22
C GLU A 654 21.14 -9.35 24.99
N GLY A 655 21.27 -8.81 23.76
CA GLY A 655 22.24 -7.77 23.44
C GLY A 655 22.07 -6.48 24.24
N LYS A 656 20.82 -6.03 24.48
CA LYS A 656 20.51 -4.90 25.37
C LYS A 656 20.91 -5.19 26.81
N ASN A 657 20.51 -6.35 27.34
CA ASN A 657 20.84 -6.76 28.71
C ASN A 657 22.35 -6.81 28.94
N ILE A 658 23.12 -7.31 27.96
CA ILE A 658 24.59 -7.31 28.00
C ILE A 658 25.13 -5.87 28.00
N LEU A 659 24.60 -4.97 27.16
CA LEU A 659 25.01 -3.56 27.14
C LEU A 659 24.73 -2.86 28.48
N GLU A 660 23.54 -3.06 29.06
CA GLU A 660 23.16 -2.51 30.37
C GLU A 660 24.06 -3.04 31.50
N ILE A 661 24.35 -4.35 31.51
CA ILE A 661 25.30 -4.96 32.45
C ILE A 661 26.72 -4.39 32.25
N THR A 662 27.18 -4.19 31.02
CA THR A 662 28.51 -3.57 30.79
C THR A 662 28.55 -2.11 31.22
N ALA A 663 27.47 -1.36 31.04
CA ALA A 663 27.37 0.03 31.50
C ALA A 663 27.41 0.11 33.03
N GLN A 664 26.65 -0.75 33.73
CA GLN A 664 26.71 -0.83 35.19
C GLN A 664 28.11 -1.24 35.66
N ASN A 665 28.71 -2.27 35.06
CA ASN A 665 30.08 -2.68 35.40
C ASN A 665 31.12 -1.55 35.19
N THR A 666 30.95 -0.66 34.20
CA THR A 666 31.83 0.50 34.04
C THR A 666 31.61 1.60 35.09
N ILE A 667 30.38 1.75 35.61
CA ILE A 667 30.08 2.66 36.74
C ILE A 667 30.68 2.08 38.03
N ASP A 668 30.43 0.80 38.29
CA ASP A 668 30.97 0.06 39.45
C ASP A 668 32.51 0.11 39.45
N LEU A 669 33.16 -0.08 38.29
CA LEU A 669 34.62 0.03 38.17
C LEU A 669 35.12 1.43 38.51
N ALA A 670 34.50 2.50 38.00
CA ALA A 670 34.88 3.87 38.33
C ALA A 670 34.70 4.16 39.84
N GLU A 671 33.62 3.67 40.44
CA GLU A 671 33.42 3.72 41.90
C GLU A 671 34.50 2.92 42.67
N TYR A 672 35.01 1.81 42.14
CA TYR A 672 36.09 1.05 42.78
C TYR A 672 37.47 1.69 42.60
N GLU A 673 37.72 2.37 41.48
CA GLU A 673 38.92 3.17 41.25
C GLU A 673 38.96 4.37 42.22
N GLU A 674 37.87 5.14 42.36
CA GLU A 674 37.77 6.24 43.33
C GLU A 674 37.96 5.75 44.79
N LYS A 675 37.35 4.61 45.15
CA LYS A 675 37.51 3.98 46.48
C LYS A 675 38.87 3.30 46.69
N TYR A 676 39.67 3.12 45.64
CA TYR A 676 41.06 2.66 45.74
C TYR A 676 41.99 3.86 45.93
N ASP A 677 41.85 4.90 45.10
CA ASP A 677 42.68 6.10 45.15
C ASP A 677 42.54 6.83 46.49
N THR A 678 41.32 7.03 47.00
CA THR A 678 41.09 7.62 48.33
C THR A 678 41.76 6.82 49.46
N LYS A 679 41.77 5.48 49.39
CA LYS A 679 42.48 4.62 50.37
C LYS A 679 43.99 4.62 50.18
N TRP A 680 44.45 4.87 48.96
CA TRP A 680 45.86 5.03 48.65
C TRP A 680 46.38 6.35 49.22
N GLU A 681 45.59 7.42 49.16
CA GLU A 681 45.84 8.70 49.85
C GLU A 681 45.82 8.52 51.38
N GLU A 682 44.79 7.89 51.97
CA GLU A 682 44.74 7.57 53.42
C GLU A 682 45.98 6.78 53.90
N LEU A 683 46.45 5.83 53.08
CA LEU A 683 47.65 5.04 53.36
C LEU A 683 48.93 5.88 53.25
N LEU A 684 49.02 6.79 52.27
CA LEU A 684 50.16 7.67 52.07
C LEU A 684 50.30 8.68 53.22
N ASP A 685 49.20 9.29 53.65
CA ASP A 685 49.13 10.15 54.83
C ASP A 685 49.54 9.38 56.11
N SER A 686 49.06 8.12 56.25
CA SER A 686 49.43 7.25 57.37
C SER A 686 50.93 6.92 57.40
N ILE A 687 51.54 6.70 56.24
CA ILE A 687 52.99 6.49 56.11
C ILE A 687 53.74 7.77 56.45
N GLN A 688 53.29 8.93 55.97
CA GLN A 688 53.96 10.21 56.24
C GLN A 688 53.88 10.61 57.72
N MET A 689 52.74 10.37 58.39
CA MET A 689 52.63 10.52 59.85
C MET A 689 53.61 9.60 60.60
N PHE A 690 53.75 8.34 60.15
CA PHE A 690 54.69 7.40 60.78
C PHE A 690 56.16 7.82 60.57
N ASP A 691 56.52 8.34 59.40
CA ASP A 691 57.86 8.88 59.14
C ASP A 691 58.14 10.14 59.99
N ASP A 692 57.16 11.03 60.19
CA ASP A 692 57.27 12.16 61.11
C ASP A 692 57.47 11.70 62.57
N GLU A 693 56.68 10.73 63.06
CA GLU A 693 56.86 10.15 64.41
C GLU A 693 58.24 9.48 64.58
N ASN A 694 58.71 8.76 63.56
CA ASN A 694 60.06 8.21 63.53
C ASN A 694 61.13 9.31 63.53
N GLN A 695 60.90 10.43 62.84
CA GLN A 695 61.82 11.56 62.79
C GLN A 695 61.87 12.32 64.13
N TYR A 696 60.74 12.49 64.83
CA TYR A 696 60.74 12.96 66.22
C TYR A 696 61.51 12.02 67.15
N THR A 697 61.27 10.70 67.02
CA THR A 697 61.95 9.67 67.82
C THR A 697 63.46 9.65 67.57
N LEU A 698 63.89 9.76 66.31
CA LEU A 698 65.30 9.84 65.92
C LEU A 698 65.97 11.09 66.47
N ASN A 699 65.31 12.25 66.39
CA ASN A 699 65.80 13.49 66.98
C ASN A 699 65.98 13.37 68.50
N ASP A 700 65.06 12.68 69.20
CA ASP A 700 65.19 12.49 70.65
C ASP A 700 66.27 11.44 71.01
N MET A 701 66.45 10.40 70.20
CA MET A 701 67.61 9.50 70.30
C MET A 701 68.94 10.25 70.08
N MET A 702 69.03 11.14 69.08
CA MET A 702 70.21 12.00 68.89
C MET A 702 70.44 12.93 70.09
N ARG A 703 69.37 13.51 70.66
CA ARG A 703 69.43 14.33 71.88
C ARG A 703 69.91 13.52 73.09
N LEU A 704 69.51 12.26 73.20
CA LEU A 704 69.97 11.34 74.25
C LEU A 704 71.44 10.94 74.05
N VAL A 705 71.86 10.62 72.82
CA VAL A 705 73.27 10.35 72.48
C VAL A 705 74.14 11.56 72.78
N GLY A 706 73.70 12.78 72.42
CA GLY A 706 74.41 14.01 72.78
C GLY A 706 74.58 14.20 74.29
N LYS A 707 73.55 13.91 75.09
CA LYS A 707 73.64 13.90 76.57
C LYS A 707 74.58 12.81 77.09
N LEU A 708 74.62 11.64 76.46
CA LEU A 708 75.52 10.55 76.82
C LEU A 708 76.98 10.90 76.50
N CYS A 709 77.27 11.47 75.33
CA CYS A 709 78.61 11.97 75.00
C CYS A 709 79.05 13.06 75.98
N GLN A 710 78.20 14.06 76.28
CA GLN A 710 78.51 15.08 77.30
C GLN A 710 78.72 14.49 78.70
N ARG A 711 78.09 13.36 79.03
CA ARG A 711 78.34 12.62 80.27
C ARG A 711 79.68 11.88 80.21
N ASP A 712 80.04 11.31 79.06
CA ASP A 712 81.29 10.58 78.85
C ASP A 712 82.50 11.54 78.81
N ASP A 713 82.35 12.74 78.25
CA ASP A 713 83.30 13.85 78.36
C ASP A 713 83.52 14.24 79.83
N LYS A 714 82.42 14.41 80.60
CA LYS A 714 82.49 14.73 82.04
C LYS A 714 83.10 13.58 82.85
N LEU A 715 82.78 12.33 82.53
CA LEU A 715 83.39 11.16 83.13
C LEU A 715 84.88 11.08 82.77
N THR A 716 85.27 11.42 81.54
CA THR A 716 86.67 11.50 81.12
C THR A 716 87.42 12.60 81.87
N VAL A 717 86.81 13.77 82.08
CA VAL A 717 87.38 14.84 82.93
C VAL A 717 87.49 14.40 84.39
N ILE A 718 86.50 13.69 84.94
CA ILE A 718 86.55 13.12 86.30
C ILE A 718 87.62 12.03 86.39
N CYS A 719 87.75 11.15 85.39
CA CYS A 719 88.78 10.12 85.32
C CYS A 719 90.17 10.75 85.22
N LEU A 720 90.39 11.77 84.39
CA LEU A 720 91.65 12.52 84.33
C LEU A 720 91.96 13.26 85.64
N TRP A 721 90.94 13.76 86.34
CA TRP A 721 91.08 14.38 87.65
C TRP A 721 91.43 13.34 88.74
N LEU A 722 90.81 12.16 88.70
CA LEU A 722 91.10 11.03 89.57
C LEU A 722 92.48 10.43 89.26
N GLU A 723 92.86 10.26 88.00
CA GLU A 723 94.20 9.83 87.57
C GLU A 723 95.26 10.85 88.02
N LYS A 724 94.97 12.15 87.96
CA LYS A 724 95.84 13.19 88.52
C LYS A 724 95.93 13.12 90.04
N HIS A 725 94.83 12.82 90.73
CA HIS A 725 94.86 12.59 92.19
C HIS A 725 95.56 11.29 92.57
N ILE A 726 95.43 10.22 91.79
CA ILE A 726 96.16 8.96 91.95
C ILE A 726 97.64 9.19 91.65
N ALA A 727 98.01 9.95 90.62
CA ALA A 727 99.39 10.33 90.34
C ALA A 727 99.99 11.19 91.46
N ASN A 728 99.21 12.11 92.06
CA ASN A 728 99.63 12.86 93.25
C ASN A 728 99.78 11.95 94.49
N LEU A 729 98.90 10.95 94.66
CA LEU A 729 99.02 9.97 95.74
C LEU A 729 100.21 9.03 95.53
N SER A 730 100.47 8.58 94.30
CA SER A 730 101.71 7.89 93.92
C SER A 730 102.93 8.77 94.19
N TYR A 731 102.90 10.06 93.87
CA TYR A 731 103.99 10.98 94.20
C TYR A 731 104.23 11.13 95.71
N ILE A 732 103.19 11.00 96.54
CA ILE A 732 103.27 11.00 98.01
C ILE A 732 103.78 9.64 98.56
N ILE A 733 103.44 8.53 97.90
CA ILE A 733 103.87 7.16 98.26
C ILE A 733 105.33 6.91 97.82
N ASP A 734 105.68 7.28 96.60
CA ASP A 734 107.03 7.17 96.01
C ASP A 734 108.05 8.07 96.73
N TYR A 735 107.60 9.10 97.46
CA TYR A 735 108.47 9.91 98.34
C TYR A 735 108.79 9.22 99.68
N LYS A 736 108.10 8.11 100.04
CA LYS A 736 108.39 7.32 101.25
C LYS A 736 109.15 6.02 100.97
N ASP A 737 108.86 5.30 99.87
CA ASP A 737 109.54 4.03 99.55
C ASP A 737 110.67 4.21 98.51
N SER A 738 111.76 4.84 98.96
CA SER A 738 112.94 5.13 98.14
C SER A 738 113.89 3.93 97.96
N LYS A 739 113.50 2.91 97.17
CA LYS A 739 114.44 1.91 96.59
C LYS A 739 113.86 1.07 95.44
N THR A 740 114.67 0.89 94.38
CA THR A 740 114.47 -0.01 93.22
C THR A 740 113.26 0.30 92.31
N SER A 741 113.18 -0.20 91.08
CA SER A 741 114.15 -0.14 89.96
C SER A 741 113.50 -0.62 88.65
N ILE A 742 113.80 0.04 87.53
CA ILE A 742 113.90 -0.57 86.18
C ILE A 742 112.63 -1.22 85.58
N LYS A 743 111.86 -0.38 84.87
CA LYS A 743 111.66 -0.41 83.39
C LYS A 743 111.46 -1.75 82.64
N LYS A 744 110.28 -1.83 82.00
CA LYS A 744 110.04 -2.12 80.54
C LYS A 744 110.48 -3.46 79.90
N LYS A 745 109.48 -4.24 79.43
CA LYS A 745 109.20 -4.62 78.01
C LYS A 745 107.95 -5.54 77.98
N SER A 746 106.86 -5.38 77.23
CA SER A 746 106.50 -4.76 75.93
C SER A 746 106.59 -5.68 74.68
N ARG A 747 105.46 -6.31 74.32
CA ARG A 747 105.03 -6.81 72.98
C ARG A 747 103.49 -6.87 73.04
N LYS A 748 102.66 -6.21 72.22
CA LYS A 748 102.82 -5.45 70.97
C LYS A 748 102.95 -6.29 69.67
N LYS A 749 101.81 -6.86 69.25
CA LYS A 749 101.31 -6.91 67.86
C LYS A 749 99.90 -6.28 67.91
N LYS A 750 99.41 -5.37 67.04
CA LYS A 750 99.52 -5.10 65.58
C LYS A 750 98.89 -6.19 64.69
N VAL A 751 98.02 -5.89 63.71
CA VAL A 751 97.34 -4.60 63.35
C VAL A 751 96.19 -4.86 62.33
N SER A 752 95.29 -3.87 62.14
CA SER A 752 94.35 -3.63 61.00
C SER A 752 93.47 -4.81 60.49
N VAL A 753 92.13 -4.69 60.56
CA VAL A 753 91.26 -3.99 59.59
C VAL A 753 91.31 -4.56 58.17
N GLN A 754 90.18 -5.12 57.71
CA GLN A 754 89.53 -4.67 56.46
C GLN A 754 88.04 -5.01 56.44
N ASN A 755 87.27 -4.19 55.71
CA ASN A 755 85.84 -4.38 55.45
C ASN A 755 85.62 -5.47 54.37
N ILE A 756 84.39 -5.98 54.22
CA ILE A 756 83.56 -5.84 52.99
C ILE A 756 82.29 -6.74 53.04
N VAL A 757 81.13 -6.08 53.05
CA VAL A 757 79.90 -6.32 52.25
C VAL A 757 79.69 -7.70 51.61
N LYS A 758 78.53 -8.37 51.86
CA LYS A 758 77.42 -8.61 50.89
C LYS A 758 76.29 -9.51 51.43
N LYS A 759 75.16 -9.49 50.70
CA LYS A 759 73.95 -10.34 50.81
C LYS A 759 73.02 -10.00 52.00
N SER A 760 71.69 -10.13 51.89
CA SER A 760 70.87 -10.59 50.74
C SER A 760 69.56 -9.81 50.62
N THR A 761 69.35 -9.14 49.48
CA THR A 761 68.01 -8.81 48.98
C THR A 761 67.36 -10.07 48.39
N LYS A 762 66.23 -10.51 48.95
CA LYS A 762 65.23 -11.32 48.25
C LYS A 762 63.90 -11.31 49.03
N ILE A 763 62.87 -10.74 48.39
CA ILE A 763 61.45 -11.11 48.48
C ILE A 763 60.88 -11.22 49.90
N GLN A 764 60.15 -10.20 50.35
CA GLN A 764 58.77 -10.02 49.89
C GLN A 764 58.60 -8.61 49.32
#